data_AF-A0AA88QEK8-F1
#
_entry.id   AF-A0AA88QEK8-F1
#
_cell.length_a   1.000
_cell.length_b   1.000
_cell.length_c   1.000
_cell.angle_alpha   90.00
_cell.angle_beta   90.00
_cell.angle_gamma   90.00
#
_symmetry.space_group_name_H-M   'P 1'
#
loop_
_entity.id
_entity.type
_entity.pdbx_description
1 polymer ?
#
loop_
_entity_poly.entity_id
_entity_poly.type
_entity_poly.pdbx_seq_one_letter_code
_entity_poly.pdbx_strand_id
1 'polypeptide(L)'
;MAITHQPLLETPKKSSHFKFLYVFLTIVVVISPVAYVATRLKYSTSPSPLKARICDKAHDRVSCMAMVSEITSARSIQTNDIDLLQVFLEKYMSHLRDAVEMTNDVSIRINNPKEQAALADCLELMDVSKDRLMDSIVALGYRKAHSRSDAHAWLSSVLTNHVTCLDGLDGPARSIMEPSLENLISRARTSLAMVVAISPLNAEVLRPLNGDFPSWVTSRDRKLLEAFPNVINANVVVAKDGSGNYKTIQEAVASAPNNGKSRYVIYIKKGTYKENIEIGKAKTNVMITGDGMDSTIITGSLNVVDGSTTFKSATVAAVGDGFIAQDLCFQNTAGPEKHQAVALRVGADQSVINRCRIDAYQDTLYTHTLRQFYRDCYITGTVDFIFGDAAVVFQNCQLVARKPMSGQGNMVTAQGRTDPNQNTGTSIQSCNIIASADLEPVKGSIKSYLGRPWKEYSRTVVMQSYIGDHIDATGWSVWTGDFALKTLYYGEYSNRGSGAVSVMAIPHQPLLETPKKSSHFKFLYVFLSIVVVISPVAYVATRLKYSTSPSPLKAHICDKAHDRVSCMAMVSEITYVRSIQMNDIDLLQVFLEKYMSHLRDAVEMANDVSNRINNPKEQAALADCLELMDVSKDKVMDSVVALGYRTAHSRSDAHAWLSSVLTNHVTCLDGLDGPARSILEPSLENLISRARTSLAMVVAISPPNAEVLRPLNGDFPSWVTPRDRKLLEAFPNDINANVVVAKDGSGNYKTIQEAVASAPNKGKSRYVIYVKKGTYKENIEIGKAKKNVMITGDGMDSTIITGSLNVVDGSTTFKSATVAAVGDGFIAQDLCFQNTAGPQKHQAVALRVGADQSVINRCRIDAYQDTLYTHTLRQFYRDCYVTGTVDFIFGNAAVVLQNCQLVARKPMSGQGNMVTAQGRTDPNQNTGTSIQSCNIIASSDLEPVKGSIKSYLGRPWKEYSRTVVMQSYIGDHIDASGWSIWTGDFALKTLYYGEYSNRGPGAGTAKRVSWPGYHVITSVVEARKFTVAELIQGGAWLKSSGVTYTEGL
;
A
#
# COMPACT_ATOMS: atom_id res chain seq x y z
N MET A 1 -65.29 73.67 18.73
CA MET A 1 -65.08 74.65 17.63
C MET A 1 -63.97 74.08 16.74
N ALA A 2 -64.26 73.75 15.47
CA ALA A 2 -63.38 73.29 14.35
C ALA A 2 -62.24 72.26 14.58
N ILE A 3 -61.99 71.36 13.58
CA ILE A 3 -60.67 71.11 12.90
C ILE A 3 -60.67 69.85 11.96
N THR A 4 -60.54 70.08 10.63
CA THR A 4 -59.91 69.25 9.55
C THR A 4 -60.48 67.89 9.04
N HIS A 5 -59.87 67.30 7.98
CA HIS A 5 -60.44 66.40 6.95
C HIS A 5 -59.58 65.14 6.58
N GLN A 6 -60.24 63.96 6.39
CA GLN A 6 -60.23 62.97 5.25
C GLN A 6 -58.95 62.50 4.48
N PRO A 7 -58.98 61.45 3.59
CA PRO A 7 -59.84 60.23 3.45
C PRO A 7 -59.10 58.90 2.98
N LEU A 8 -59.81 57.74 2.84
CA LEU A 8 -59.51 56.61 1.90
C LEU A 8 -60.68 55.55 1.79
N LEU A 9 -60.60 54.53 0.90
CA LEU A 9 -61.68 53.58 0.47
C LEU A 9 -61.28 52.06 0.60
N GLU A 10 -61.94 50.96 0.15
CA GLU A 10 -63.09 50.67 -0.78
C GLU A 10 -63.79 49.28 -0.53
N THR A 11 -64.56 48.67 -1.48
CA THR A 11 -65.61 47.60 -1.22
C THR A 11 -65.71 46.37 -2.23
N PRO A 12 -66.85 45.66 -2.55
CA PRO A 12 -67.01 44.23 -2.16
C PRO A 12 -67.63 43.18 -3.15
N LYS A 13 -67.72 41.89 -2.71
CA LYS A 13 -68.74 40.76 -2.87
C LYS A 13 -69.75 40.74 -4.08
N LYS A 14 -70.34 39.63 -4.59
CA LYS A 14 -70.67 38.26 -4.07
C LYS A 14 -71.14 37.29 -5.22
N SER A 15 -71.39 36.00 -4.90
CA SER A 15 -72.30 35.03 -5.60
C SER A 15 -71.80 34.35 -6.91
N SER A 16 -72.57 33.45 -7.57
CA SER A 16 -72.85 32.03 -7.19
C SER A 16 -73.35 31.18 -8.41
N HIS A 17 -73.65 29.88 -8.19
CA HIS A 17 -74.39 28.89 -9.01
C HIS A 17 -74.37 28.95 -10.57
N PHE A 18 -73.38 28.30 -11.21
CA PHE A 18 -73.58 27.67 -12.54
C PHE A 18 -72.53 26.58 -12.88
N LYS A 19 -72.40 25.52 -12.05
CA LYS A 19 -71.44 24.42 -12.30
C LYS A 19 -72.01 23.03 -11.94
N PHE A 20 -72.76 22.42 -12.88
CA PHE A 20 -73.09 20.99 -12.83
C PHE A 20 -72.93 20.24 -14.18
N LEU A 21 -72.58 20.94 -15.26
CA LEU A 21 -72.47 20.37 -16.62
C LEU A 21 -71.06 20.46 -17.23
N TYR A 22 -70.02 20.58 -16.38
CA TYR A 22 -68.61 20.68 -16.82
C TYR A 22 -67.66 19.70 -16.11
N VAL A 23 -68.19 18.86 -15.21
CA VAL A 23 -67.39 17.96 -14.34
C VAL A 23 -67.09 16.63 -15.02
N PHE A 24 -67.87 16.23 -16.03
CA PHE A 24 -67.75 14.90 -16.66
C PHE A 24 -66.83 14.84 -17.90
N LEU A 25 -66.49 15.98 -18.53
CA LEU A 25 -65.73 15.99 -19.80
C LEU A 25 -64.24 16.40 -19.67
N THR A 26 -63.77 16.78 -18.48
CA THR A 26 -62.35 17.12 -18.22
C THR A 26 -61.58 16.03 -17.45
N ILE A 27 -62.23 14.91 -17.11
CA ILE A 27 -61.61 13.78 -16.39
C ILE A 27 -60.70 12.93 -17.31
N VAL A 28 -60.94 12.92 -18.63
CA VAL A 28 -60.25 12.00 -19.57
C VAL A 28 -58.88 12.49 -20.05
N VAL A 29 -58.60 13.80 -20.01
CA VAL A 29 -57.40 14.39 -20.65
C VAL A 29 -56.23 14.62 -19.67
N VAL A 30 -56.50 14.73 -18.36
CA VAL A 30 -55.49 15.12 -17.35
C VAL A 30 -54.86 13.92 -16.61
N ILE A 31 -55.45 12.72 -16.69
CA ILE A 31 -55.00 11.56 -15.90
C ILE A 31 -53.78 10.85 -16.52
N SER A 32 -53.64 10.82 -17.85
CA SER A 32 -52.51 10.11 -18.50
C SER A 32 -51.12 10.66 -18.15
N PRO A 33 -50.86 11.99 -18.13
CA PRO A 33 -49.56 12.51 -17.71
C PRO A 33 -49.26 12.23 -16.24
N VAL A 34 -50.26 12.37 -15.36
CA VAL A 34 -50.09 12.18 -13.91
C VAL A 34 -49.85 10.70 -13.57
N ALA A 35 -50.51 9.76 -14.25
CA ALA A 35 -50.23 8.33 -14.10
C ALA A 35 -48.80 7.96 -14.56
N TYR A 36 -48.34 8.52 -15.69
CA TYR A 36 -46.99 8.29 -16.21
C TYR A 36 -45.89 8.89 -15.31
N VAL A 37 -46.12 10.09 -14.77
CA VAL A 37 -45.19 10.72 -13.80
C VAL A 37 -45.23 10.01 -12.44
N ALA A 38 -46.39 9.59 -11.95
CA ALA A 38 -46.51 8.85 -10.68
C ALA A 38 -45.87 7.44 -10.76
N THR A 39 -45.90 6.78 -11.92
CA THR A 39 -45.19 5.50 -12.13
C THR A 39 -43.68 5.68 -12.23
N ARG A 40 -43.17 6.78 -12.82
CA ARG A 40 -41.72 7.11 -12.75
C ARG A 40 -41.27 7.56 -11.36
N LEU A 41 -42.05 8.37 -10.63
CA LEU A 41 -41.68 8.84 -9.29
C LEU A 41 -41.78 7.76 -8.20
N LYS A 42 -42.51 6.66 -8.44
CA LYS A 42 -42.41 5.44 -7.62
C LYS A 42 -41.29 4.48 -8.04
N TYR A 43 -40.50 4.82 -9.05
CA TYR A 43 -39.37 4.03 -9.56
C TYR A 43 -37.98 4.62 -9.25
N SER A 44 -37.89 5.55 -8.29
CA SER A 44 -36.62 5.94 -7.66
C SER A 44 -36.84 6.46 -6.24
N THR A 45 -36.47 5.64 -5.23
CA THR A 45 -36.19 5.99 -3.81
C THR A 45 -36.11 4.77 -2.88
N SER A 46 -36.40 3.55 -3.36
CA SER A 46 -35.89 2.36 -2.67
C SER A 46 -34.35 2.36 -2.78
N PRO A 47 -33.59 2.38 -1.68
CA PRO A 47 -32.15 2.23 -1.76
C PRO A 47 -31.80 0.84 -2.32
N SER A 48 -30.79 0.77 -3.18
CA SER A 48 -30.34 -0.52 -3.71
C SER A 48 -29.98 -1.47 -2.55
N PRO A 49 -30.34 -2.77 -2.63
CA PRO A 49 -30.19 -3.70 -1.49
C PRO A 49 -28.76 -3.77 -0.93
N LEU A 50 -27.76 -3.52 -1.78
CA LEU A 50 -26.35 -3.40 -1.42
C LEU A 50 -26.10 -2.29 -0.38
N LYS A 51 -26.53 -1.05 -0.65
CA LYS A 51 -26.36 0.10 0.25
C LYS A 51 -27.09 -0.11 1.57
N ALA A 52 -28.33 -0.58 1.49
CA ALA A 52 -29.19 -0.80 2.66
C ALA A 52 -28.57 -1.82 3.64
N ARG A 53 -27.92 -2.88 3.12
CA ARG A 53 -27.16 -3.87 3.89
C ARG A 53 -25.89 -3.28 4.51
N ILE A 54 -25.10 -2.56 3.72
CA ILE A 54 -23.79 -2.05 4.11
C ILE A 54 -23.88 -0.97 5.21
N CYS A 55 -24.92 -0.12 5.16
CA CYS A 55 -25.20 0.86 6.21
C CYS A 55 -26.06 0.31 7.38
N ASP A 56 -26.35 -1.00 7.46
CA ASP A 56 -27.22 -1.56 8.51
C ASP A 56 -26.60 -1.56 9.92
N LYS A 57 -25.28 -1.36 10.02
CA LYS A 57 -24.54 -1.24 11.28
C LYS A 57 -24.03 0.16 11.59
N ALA A 58 -24.36 1.14 10.75
CA ALA A 58 -23.95 2.53 10.96
C ALA A 58 -24.76 3.18 12.10
N HIS A 59 -24.06 3.85 13.02
CA HIS A 59 -24.68 4.62 14.10
C HIS A 59 -25.64 5.69 13.54
N ASP A 60 -25.21 6.43 12.51
CA ASP A 60 -26.11 7.20 11.64
C ASP A 60 -26.27 6.51 10.27
N ARG A 61 -27.40 5.81 10.10
CA ARG A 61 -27.78 5.18 8.83
C ARG A 61 -28.03 6.21 7.72
N VAL A 62 -28.51 7.41 8.03
CA VAL A 62 -28.82 8.45 7.02
C VAL A 62 -27.54 9.04 6.46
N SER A 63 -26.60 9.47 7.30
CA SER A 63 -25.28 9.97 6.86
C SER A 63 -24.46 8.90 6.15
N CYS A 64 -24.47 7.64 6.62
CA CYS A 64 -23.85 6.53 5.89
C CYS A 64 -24.45 6.38 4.49
N MET A 65 -25.78 6.34 4.39
CA MET A 65 -26.49 6.19 3.11
C MET A 65 -26.27 7.39 2.17
N ALA A 66 -26.06 8.59 2.70
CA ALA A 66 -25.70 9.78 1.93
C ALA A 66 -24.28 9.68 1.38
N MET A 67 -23.28 9.45 2.23
CA MET A 67 -21.86 9.33 1.82
C MET A 67 -21.63 8.18 0.85
N VAL A 68 -22.23 7.01 1.09
CA VAL A 68 -22.17 5.88 0.16
C VAL A 68 -22.91 6.20 -1.15
N SER A 69 -24.02 6.95 -1.10
CA SER A 69 -24.74 7.33 -2.32
C SER A 69 -23.93 8.27 -3.19
N GLU A 70 -23.29 9.29 -2.61
CA GLU A 70 -22.40 10.24 -3.28
C GLU A 70 -21.31 9.53 -4.12
N ILE A 71 -20.73 8.46 -3.58
CA ILE A 71 -19.72 7.62 -4.27
C ILE A 71 -20.36 6.84 -5.43
N THR A 72 -21.52 6.20 -5.21
CA THR A 72 -22.19 5.40 -6.25
C THR A 72 -22.85 6.22 -7.36
N SER A 73 -23.26 7.47 -7.11
CA SER A 73 -23.86 8.33 -8.14
C SER A 73 -22.86 8.74 -9.23
N ALA A 74 -21.55 8.61 -8.96
CA ALA A 74 -20.49 8.86 -9.92
C ALA A 74 -20.09 7.63 -10.75
N ARG A 75 -20.63 6.43 -10.48
CA ARG A 75 -20.17 5.16 -11.08
C ARG A 75 -21.30 4.16 -11.35
N SER A 76 -21.55 3.86 -12.62
CA SER A 76 -22.48 2.82 -13.09
C SER A 76 -21.88 1.42 -13.03
N ILE A 77 -21.35 1.00 -11.87
CA ILE A 77 -20.62 -0.26 -11.70
C ILE A 77 -21.36 -1.21 -10.74
N GLN A 78 -21.46 -2.49 -11.10
CA GLN A 78 -21.82 -3.57 -10.18
C GLN A 78 -20.66 -3.82 -9.18
N THR A 79 -20.52 -2.90 -8.22
CA THR A 79 -19.54 -3.04 -7.13
C THR A 79 -19.98 -4.13 -6.16
N ASN A 80 -19.04 -4.98 -5.75
CA ASN A 80 -19.21 -5.77 -4.54
C ASN A 80 -18.85 -4.93 -3.30
N ASP A 81 -19.28 -5.39 -2.14
CA ASP A 81 -19.19 -4.65 -0.88
C ASP A 81 -17.74 -4.23 -0.52
N ILE A 82 -16.73 -5.04 -0.86
CA ILE A 82 -15.31 -4.74 -0.59
C ILE A 82 -14.81 -3.60 -1.48
N ASP A 83 -15.11 -3.64 -2.78
CA ASP A 83 -14.65 -2.61 -3.71
C ASP A 83 -15.32 -1.26 -3.41
N LEU A 84 -16.59 -1.27 -2.99
CA LEU A 84 -17.28 -0.07 -2.51
C LEU A 84 -16.63 0.52 -1.26
N LEU A 85 -16.19 -0.32 -0.31
CA LEU A 85 -15.43 0.12 0.87
C LEU A 85 -14.06 0.68 0.48
N GLN A 86 -13.31 0.03 -0.41
CA GLN A 86 -12.00 0.56 -0.84
C GLN A 86 -12.13 1.97 -1.45
N VAL A 87 -13.15 2.21 -2.28
CA VAL A 87 -13.41 3.54 -2.86
C VAL A 87 -13.87 4.55 -1.78
N PHE A 88 -14.60 4.12 -0.76
CA PHE A 88 -14.93 4.97 0.40
C PHE A 88 -13.66 5.41 1.16
N LEU A 89 -12.75 4.46 1.46
CA LEU A 89 -11.50 4.74 2.15
C LEU A 89 -10.57 5.65 1.32
N GLU A 90 -10.48 5.43 0.00
CA GLU A 90 -9.74 6.30 -0.90
C GLU A 90 -10.26 7.75 -0.88
N LYS A 91 -11.59 7.96 -0.86
CA LYS A 91 -12.15 9.30 -0.72
C LYS A 91 -11.92 9.91 0.66
N TYR A 92 -12.01 9.09 1.72
CA TYR A 92 -11.73 9.50 3.09
C TYR A 92 -10.26 9.97 3.26
N MET A 93 -9.28 9.35 2.58
CA MET A 93 -7.90 9.87 2.52
C MET A 93 -7.78 11.28 1.92
N SER A 94 -8.76 11.76 1.13
CA SER A 94 -8.77 13.17 0.72
C SER A 94 -9.13 14.07 1.90
N HIS A 95 -10.27 13.83 2.54
CA HIS A 95 -10.74 14.63 3.67
C HIS A 95 -9.78 14.65 4.86
N LEU A 96 -9.03 13.57 5.08
CA LEU A 96 -7.95 13.54 6.07
C LEU A 96 -6.83 14.54 5.75
N ARG A 97 -6.49 14.74 4.47
CA ARG A 97 -5.47 15.71 4.05
C ARG A 97 -5.99 17.14 4.17
N ASP A 98 -7.25 17.36 3.81
CA ASP A 98 -7.92 18.66 3.98
C ASP A 98 -7.90 19.09 5.47
N ALA A 99 -8.15 18.15 6.39
CA ALA A 99 -8.08 18.37 7.83
C ALA A 99 -6.65 18.59 8.36
N VAL A 100 -5.65 17.89 7.83
CA VAL A 100 -4.23 18.14 8.17
C VAL A 100 -3.77 19.52 7.70
N GLU A 101 -4.15 19.94 6.49
CA GLU A 101 -3.85 21.28 5.96
C GLU A 101 -4.48 22.36 6.85
N MET A 102 -5.77 22.20 7.19
CA MET A 102 -6.48 23.06 8.15
C MET A 102 -5.85 23.09 9.55
N THR A 103 -5.35 21.97 10.07
CA THR A 103 -4.72 21.90 11.40
C THR A 103 -3.40 22.67 11.45
N ASN A 104 -2.57 22.58 10.40
CA ASN A 104 -1.36 23.41 10.28
C ASN A 104 -1.73 24.91 10.23
N ASP A 105 -2.76 25.26 9.45
CA ASP A 105 -3.24 26.62 9.29
C ASP A 105 -3.78 27.23 10.61
N VAL A 106 -4.41 26.42 11.46
CA VAL A 106 -4.82 26.81 12.82
C VAL A 106 -3.60 26.90 13.75
N SER A 107 -2.66 25.95 13.69
CA SER A 107 -1.44 25.96 14.53
C SER A 107 -0.57 27.19 14.34
N ILE A 108 -0.58 27.81 13.14
CA ILE A 108 0.13 29.06 12.85
C ILE A 108 -0.58 30.30 13.44
N ARG A 109 -1.91 30.22 13.63
CA ARG A 109 -2.75 31.35 14.08
C ARG A 109 -2.99 31.39 15.59
N ILE A 110 -2.92 30.24 16.26
CA ILE A 110 -3.13 30.10 17.69
C ILE A 110 -1.84 30.38 18.46
N ASN A 111 -1.86 31.37 19.35
CA ASN A 111 -0.72 31.80 20.17
C ASN A 111 -0.68 31.15 21.57
N ASN A 112 -1.58 30.23 21.89
CA ASN A 112 -1.62 29.53 23.18
C ASN A 112 -0.76 28.25 23.13
N PRO A 113 0.31 28.12 23.93
CA PRO A 113 1.18 26.94 23.90
C PRO A 113 0.48 25.61 24.19
N LYS A 114 -0.57 25.60 25.03
CA LYS A 114 -1.33 24.37 25.32
C LYS A 114 -2.16 23.92 24.12
N GLU A 115 -2.82 24.85 23.43
CA GLU A 115 -3.53 24.56 22.19
C GLU A 115 -2.56 24.17 21.04
N GLN A 116 -1.40 24.81 20.93
CA GLN A 116 -0.35 24.43 19.97
C GLN A 116 0.15 23.00 20.21
N ALA A 117 0.35 22.58 21.47
CA ALA A 117 0.72 21.21 21.80
C ALA A 117 -0.38 20.20 21.40
N ALA A 118 -1.65 20.51 21.69
CA ALA A 118 -2.78 19.66 21.27
C ALA A 118 -2.93 19.57 19.74
N LEU A 119 -2.67 20.66 19.01
CA LEU A 119 -2.66 20.67 17.54
C LEU A 119 -1.49 19.84 16.97
N ALA A 120 -0.32 19.84 17.62
CA ALA A 120 0.80 18.96 17.26
C ALA A 120 0.46 17.47 17.49
N ASP A 121 -0.24 17.14 18.57
CA ASP A 121 -0.74 15.79 18.83
C ASP A 121 -1.77 15.35 17.79
N CYS A 122 -2.70 16.25 17.42
CA CYS A 122 -3.60 16.03 16.29
C CYS A 122 -2.88 15.71 14.97
N LEU A 123 -1.74 16.36 14.70
CA LEU A 123 -0.93 16.08 13.52
C LEU A 123 -0.24 14.71 13.58
N GLU A 124 0.33 14.30 14.73
CA GLU A 124 0.84 12.91 14.94
C GLU A 124 -0.28 11.89 14.69
N LEU A 125 -1.45 12.09 15.32
CA LEU A 125 -2.60 11.20 15.25
C LEU A 125 -3.16 11.07 13.84
N MET A 126 -3.24 12.16 13.07
CA MET A 126 -3.70 12.13 11.68
C MET A 126 -2.66 11.52 10.72
N ASP A 127 -1.37 11.74 10.91
CA ASP A 127 -0.31 11.11 10.11
C ASP A 127 -0.20 9.60 10.40
N VAL A 128 -0.49 9.15 11.63
CA VAL A 128 -0.70 7.72 11.92
C VAL A 128 -1.98 7.19 11.26
N SER A 129 -3.11 7.91 11.36
CA SER A 129 -4.37 7.50 10.72
C SER A 129 -4.27 7.38 9.20
N LYS A 130 -3.46 8.22 8.54
CA LYS A 130 -3.20 8.14 7.10
C LYS A 130 -2.61 6.78 6.71
N ASP A 131 -1.59 6.34 7.44
CA ASP A 131 -0.94 5.05 7.17
C ASP A 131 -1.91 3.90 7.47
N ARG A 132 -2.65 3.96 8.58
CA ARG A 132 -3.69 2.97 8.93
C ARG A 132 -4.83 2.87 7.91
N LEU A 133 -5.23 3.98 7.27
CA LEU A 133 -6.16 3.97 6.14
C LEU A 133 -5.55 3.27 4.91
N MET A 134 -4.30 3.60 4.57
CA MET A 134 -3.59 2.98 3.45
C MET A 134 -3.41 1.47 3.66
N ASP A 135 -2.95 1.06 4.85
CA ASP A 135 -2.82 -0.34 5.27
C ASP A 135 -4.15 -1.08 5.10
N SER A 136 -5.26 -0.46 5.54
CA SER A 136 -6.62 -1.01 5.40
C SER A 136 -7.04 -1.21 3.94
N ILE A 137 -6.77 -0.23 3.07
CA ILE A 137 -7.05 -0.33 1.62
C ILE A 137 -6.26 -1.51 1.01
N VAL A 138 -4.97 -1.62 1.33
CA VAL A 138 -4.11 -2.70 0.82
C VAL A 138 -4.54 -4.06 1.36
N ALA A 139 -4.91 -4.16 2.64
CA ALA A 139 -5.41 -5.40 3.27
C ALA A 139 -6.73 -5.90 2.65
N LEU A 140 -7.70 -5.01 2.45
CA LEU A 140 -8.96 -5.34 1.78
C LEU A 140 -8.72 -5.90 0.36
N GLY A 141 -7.70 -5.39 -0.34
CA GLY A 141 -7.29 -5.85 -1.66
C GLY A 141 -6.78 -7.30 -1.73
N TYR A 142 -6.41 -7.94 -0.61
CA TYR A 142 -6.12 -9.38 -0.60
C TYR A 142 -7.37 -10.26 -0.50
N ARG A 143 -8.54 -9.68 -0.15
CA ARG A 143 -9.84 -10.35 0.04
C ARG A 143 -9.82 -11.59 0.97
N LYS A 144 -8.82 -11.71 1.85
CA LYS A 144 -8.70 -12.79 2.86
C LYS A 144 -9.38 -12.41 4.17
N ALA A 145 -9.99 -13.39 4.85
CA ALA A 145 -10.70 -13.17 6.12
C ALA A 145 -9.83 -12.48 7.19
N HIS A 146 -8.58 -12.94 7.39
CA HIS A 146 -7.67 -12.33 8.36
C HIS A 146 -7.34 -10.86 8.02
N SER A 147 -7.16 -10.53 6.73
CA SER A 147 -6.90 -9.16 6.29
C SER A 147 -8.07 -8.20 6.55
N ARG A 148 -9.31 -8.72 6.65
CA ARG A 148 -10.47 -7.91 7.10
C ARG A 148 -10.42 -7.64 8.61
N SER A 149 -9.95 -8.59 9.41
CA SER A 149 -9.71 -8.43 10.85
C SER A 149 -8.59 -7.42 11.14
N ASP A 150 -7.51 -7.46 10.34
CA ASP A 150 -6.43 -6.45 10.39
C ASP A 150 -6.96 -5.05 10.02
N ALA A 151 -7.67 -4.91 8.89
CA ALA A 151 -8.30 -3.64 8.50
C ALA A 151 -9.34 -3.14 9.54
N HIS A 152 -10.03 -4.04 10.24
CA HIS A 152 -10.97 -3.68 11.31
C HIS A 152 -10.25 -3.08 12.52
N ALA A 153 -9.10 -3.65 12.92
CA ALA A 153 -8.27 -3.10 13.98
C ALA A 153 -7.69 -1.72 13.58
N TRP A 154 -7.19 -1.58 12.36
CA TRP A 154 -6.62 -0.33 11.85
C TRP A 154 -7.68 0.77 11.69
N LEU A 155 -8.88 0.47 11.20
CA LEU A 155 -9.98 1.44 11.15
C LEU A 155 -10.56 1.77 12.53
N SER A 156 -10.50 0.84 13.50
CA SER A 156 -10.86 1.15 14.89
C SER A 156 -9.88 2.17 15.46
N SER A 157 -8.59 2.02 15.14
CA SER A 157 -7.53 2.98 15.51
C SER A 157 -7.67 4.33 14.83
N VAL A 158 -8.05 4.38 13.54
CA VAL A 158 -8.35 5.64 12.85
C VAL A 158 -9.45 6.43 13.59
N LEU A 159 -10.52 5.76 14.05
CA LEU A 159 -11.54 6.40 14.88
C LEU A 159 -10.98 6.85 16.23
N THR A 160 -10.28 5.97 16.97
CA THR A 160 -9.63 6.31 18.24
C THR A 160 -8.74 7.55 18.12
N ASN A 161 -7.94 7.65 17.06
CA ASN A 161 -7.03 8.77 16.81
C ASN A 161 -7.77 10.10 16.60
N HIS A 162 -8.86 10.11 15.81
CA HIS A 162 -9.63 11.33 15.58
C HIS A 162 -10.39 11.77 16.82
N VAL A 163 -10.93 10.84 17.61
CA VAL A 163 -11.51 11.14 18.92
C VAL A 163 -10.45 11.65 19.89
N THR A 164 -9.25 11.04 19.95
CA THR A 164 -8.15 11.48 20.83
C THR A 164 -7.72 12.91 20.49
N CYS A 165 -7.63 13.26 19.20
CA CYS A 165 -7.37 14.61 18.74
C CYS A 165 -8.48 15.58 19.18
N LEU A 166 -9.75 15.24 18.94
CA LEU A 166 -10.87 16.08 19.33
C LEU A 166 -11.00 16.24 20.86
N ASP A 167 -10.70 15.21 21.64
CA ASP A 167 -10.66 15.26 23.12
C ASP A 167 -9.51 16.13 23.65
N GLY A 168 -8.37 16.15 22.95
CA GLY A 168 -7.20 16.94 23.33
C GLY A 168 -7.33 18.45 23.04
N LEU A 169 -8.25 18.84 22.16
CA LEU A 169 -8.47 20.24 21.79
C LEU A 169 -9.47 20.94 22.72
N ASP A 170 -9.07 22.13 23.18
CA ASP A 170 -9.87 23.09 23.94
C ASP A 170 -9.86 24.46 23.22
N GLY A 171 -10.67 25.41 23.71
CA GLY A 171 -10.62 26.82 23.31
C GLY A 171 -10.89 27.09 21.82
N PRO A 172 -10.33 28.19 21.27
CA PRO A 172 -10.46 28.54 19.86
C PRO A 172 -9.98 27.44 18.90
N ALA A 173 -8.89 26.74 19.22
CA ALA A 173 -8.41 25.62 18.41
C ALA A 173 -9.48 24.52 18.25
N ARG A 174 -10.17 24.15 19.35
CA ARG A 174 -11.32 23.24 19.29
C ARG A 174 -12.43 23.79 18.40
N SER A 175 -12.89 25.00 18.68
CA SER A 175 -14.04 25.60 17.98
C SER A 175 -13.85 25.70 16.46
N ILE A 176 -12.60 25.82 15.99
CA ILE A 176 -12.29 25.84 14.56
C ILE A 176 -12.20 24.41 13.99
N MET A 177 -11.54 23.48 14.69
CA MET A 177 -11.27 22.13 14.17
C MET A 177 -12.42 21.14 14.28
N GLU A 178 -13.30 21.29 15.27
CA GLU A 178 -14.37 20.35 15.62
C GLU A 178 -15.28 19.95 14.43
N PRO A 179 -15.75 20.86 13.55
CA PRO A 179 -16.55 20.48 12.37
C PRO A 179 -15.80 19.59 11.36
N SER A 180 -14.47 19.75 11.27
CA SER A 180 -13.61 18.95 10.38
C SER A 180 -13.35 17.57 10.98
N LEU A 181 -13.02 17.53 12.28
CA LEU A 181 -12.79 16.29 13.02
C LEU A 181 -14.05 15.42 13.12
N GLU A 182 -15.23 16.00 13.33
CA GLU A 182 -16.50 15.26 13.28
C GLU A 182 -16.81 14.68 11.89
N ASN A 183 -16.34 15.33 10.80
CA ASN A 183 -16.43 14.72 9.47
C ASN A 183 -15.55 13.45 9.36
N LEU A 184 -14.33 13.50 9.90
CA LEU A 184 -13.43 12.34 9.94
C LEU A 184 -13.99 11.23 10.84
N ILE A 185 -14.50 11.57 12.03
CA ILE A 185 -15.13 10.64 12.99
C ILE A 185 -16.35 9.95 12.33
N SER A 186 -17.22 10.71 11.66
CA SER A 186 -18.37 10.16 10.94
C SER A 186 -17.96 9.21 9.81
N ARG A 187 -16.86 9.52 9.09
CA ARG A 187 -16.28 8.63 8.07
C ARG A 187 -15.62 7.39 8.66
N ALA A 188 -14.95 7.49 9.81
CA ALA A 188 -14.37 6.34 10.50
C ALA A 188 -15.47 5.39 11.03
N ARG A 189 -16.49 5.92 11.72
CA ARG A 189 -17.70 5.18 12.15
C ARG A 189 -18.39 4.48 10.97
N THR A 190 -18.55 5.19 9.85
CA THR A 190 -19.10 4.62 8.61
C THR A 190 -18.21 3.48 8.08
N SER A 191 -16.90 3.68 8.00
CA SER A 191 -15.95 2.66 7.53
C SER A 191 -15.98 1.39 8.39
N LEU A 192 -16.09 1.54 9.72
CA LEU A 192 -16.25 0.42 10.66
C LEU A 192 -17.56 -0.35 10.43
N ALA A 193 -18.69 0.35 10.32
CA ALA A 193 -19.98 -0.26 10.02
C ALA A 193 -19.97 -1.04 8.70
N MET A 194 -19.33 -0.48 7.66
CA MET A 194 -19.12 -1.16 6.37
C MET A 194 -18.30 -2.45 6.54
N VAL A 195 -17.17 -2.42 7.26
CA VAL A 195 -16.35 -3.61 7.54
C VAL A 195 -17.12 -4.68 8.30
N VAL A 196 -17.88 -4.31 9.34
CA VAL A 196 -18.67 -5.25 10.14
C VAL A 196 -19.82 -5.86 9.32
N ALA A 197 -20.42 -5.11 8.39
CA ALA A 197 -21.41 -5.64 7.46
C ALA A 197 -20.81 -6.63 6.42
N ILE A 198 -19.57 -6.38 5.98
CA ILE A 198 -18.81 -7.24 5.05
C ILE A 198 -18.26 -8.51 5.73
N SER A 199 -17.94 -8.41 7.02
CA SER A 199 -17.26 -9.44 7.80
C SER A 199 -17.89 -9.59 9.19
N PRO A 200 -19.15 -10.07 9.29
CA PRO A 200 -19.81 -10.24 10.57
C PRO A 200 -19.00 -11.16 11.49
N LEU A 201 -18.85 -10.71 12.74
CA LEU A 201 -17.88 -11.23 13.73
C LEU A 201 -18.00 -12.74 14.00
N ASN A 202 -19.17 -13.34 13.78
CA ASN A 202 -19.45 -14.77 13.97
C ASN A 202 -18.64 -15.70 13.02
N ALA A 203 -17.84 -15.16 12.10
CA ALA A 203 -16.98 -15.90 11.19
C ALA A 203 -15.49 -15.89 11.56
N GLU A 204 -15.09 -15.29 12.69
CA GLU A 204 -13.69 -15.35 13.14
C GLU A 204 -13.36 -16.71 13.73
N VAL A 205 -12.59 -17.49 12.96
CA VAL A 205 -11.87 -18.67 13.46
C VAL A 205 -11.05 -18.27 14.68
N LEU A 206 -11.31 -18.91 15.82
CA LEU A 206 -10.47 -18.83 17.01
C LEU A 206 -9.02 -19.14 16.62
N ARG A 207 -8.18 -18.12 16.48
CA ARG A 207 -6.75 -18.33 16.21
C ARG A 207 -6.18 -19.04 17.44
N PRO A 208 -5.62 -20.25 17.32
CA PRO A 208 -5.02 -20.92 18.47
C PRO A 208 -3.91 -20.04 19.04
N LEU A 209 -3.82 -20.00 20.38
CA LEU A 209 -2.66 -19.42 21.04
C LEU A 209 -1.41 -20.19 20.59
N ASN A 210 -0.32 -19.46 20.36
CA ASN A 210 0.94 -20.04 19.95
C ASN A 210 1.76 -20.25 21.23
N GLY A 211 1.58 -21.43 21.86
CA GLY A 211 1.88 -21.58 23.28
C GLY A 211 0.99 -20.64 24.10
N ASP A 212 1.56 -19.98 25.10
CA ASP A 212 0.86 -18.98 25.92
C ASP A 212 0.70 -17.60 25.26
N PHE A 213 1.34 -17.36 24.09
CA PHE A 213 1.40 -16.05 23.46
C PHE A 213 0.40 -15.90 22.30
N PRO A 214 -0.06 -14.67 21.98
CA PRO A 214 -0.91 -14.41 20.82
C PRO A 214 -0.32 -14.96 19.53
N SER A 215 -1.19 -15.43 18.61
CA SER A 215 -0.78 -16.09 17.35
C SER A 215 0.19 -15.30 16.45
N TRP A 216 0.25 -13.97 16.60
CA TRP A 216 1.17 -13.10 15.88
C TRP A 216 2.58 -13.02 16.48
N VAL A 217 2.78 -13.42 17.75
CA VAL A 217 4.11 -13.55 18.36
C VAL A 217 4.85 -14.70 17.71
N THR A 218 5.91 -14.40 16.97
CA THR A 218 6.66 -15.41 16.22
C THR A 218 7.39 -16.38 17.16
N SER A 219 7.67 -17.60 16.69
CA SER A 219 8.48 -18.57 17.44
C SER A 219 9.94 -18.13 17.67
N ARG A 220 10.39 -17.04 17.00
CA ARG A 220 11.67 -16.39 17.29
C ARG A 220 11.51 -15.38 18.44
N ASP A 221 10.47 -14.56 18.40
CA ASP A 221 10.21 -13.55 19.42
C ASP A 221 9.83 -14.19 20.77
N ARG A 222 9.08 -15.30 20.76
CA ARG A 222 8.82 -16.09 21.96
C ARG A 222 10.12 -16.54 22.65
N LYS A 223 11.11 -17.00 21.89
CA LYS A 223 12.42 -17.40 22.46
C LYS A 223 13.22 -16.24 23.06
N LEU A 224 12.88 -14.99 22.73
CA LEU A 224 13.46 -13.81 23.38
C LEU A 224 12.67 -13.44 24.65
N LEU A 225 11.34 -13.52 24.60
CA LEU A 225 10.43 -13.33 25.73
C LEU A 225 10.63 -14.38 26.85
N GLU A 226 10.99 -15.61 26.47
CA GLU A 226 11.32 -16.73 27.37
C GLU A 226 12.79 -16.72 27.83
N ALA A 227 13.67 -15.92 27.21
CA ALA A 227 15.08 -15.85 27.60
C ALA A 227 15.31 -14.91 28.78
N PHE A 228 16.32 -15.23 29.59
CA PHE A 228 16.91 -14.30 30.55
C PHE A 228 17.76 -13.24 29.82
N PRO A 229 17.80 -11.97 30.28
CA PRO A 229 18.51 -10.88 29.60
C PRO A 229 19.95 -11.21 29.18
N ASN A 230 20.70 -11.86 30.08
CA ASN A 230 22.12 -12.24 29.86
C ASN A 230 22.37 -13.23 28.71
N VAL A 231 21.30 -13.79 28.11
CA VAL A 231 21.35 -14.76 27.00
C VAL A 231 20.85 -14.13 25.69
N ILE A 232 20.32 -12.90 25.73
CA ILE A 232 19.77 -12.21 24.57
C ILE A 232 20.91 -11.57 23.75
N ASN A 233 21.10 -12.06 22.53
CA ASN A 233 22.03 -11.47 21.56
C ASN A 233 21.46 -10.15 21.01
N ALA A 234 21.77 -9.05 21.68
CA ALA A 234 21.31 -7.70 21.34
C ALA A 234 21.99 -7.14 20.07
N ASN A 235 21.29 -6.28 19.34
CA ASN A 235 21.88 -5.52 18.23
C ASN A 235 22.76 -4.36 18.74
N VAL A 236 22.30 -3.67 19.78
CA VAL A 236 23.01 -2.57 20.45
C VAL A 236 22.72 -2.58 21.96
N VAL A 237 23.68 -2.06 22.72
CA VAL A 237 23.63 -1.99 24.19
C VAL A 237 23.66 -0.54 24.66
N VAL A 238 22.77 -0.17 25.58
CA VAL A 238 22.76 1.12 26.27
C VAL A 238 23.34 0.94 27.67
N ALA A 239 24.32 1.77 28.04
CA ALA A 239 24.93 1.74 29.36
C ALA A 239 25.46 3.13 29.78
N LYS A 240 25.00 3.64 30.94
CA LYS A 240 25.34 4.99 31.44
C LYS A 240 26.81 5.18 31.77
N ASP A 241 27.47 4.12 32.21
CA ASP A 241 28.90 4.07 32.51
C ASP A 241 29.78 4.12 31.23
N GLY A 242 29.17 4.03 30.04
CA GLY A 242 29.88 3.94 28.76
C GLY A 242 30.33 2.53 28.37
N SER A 243 29.91 1.49 29.10
CA SER A 243 30.22 0.07 28.80
C SER A 243 29.31 -0.56 27.74
N GLY A 244 28.73 0.26 26.85
CA GLY A 244 27.80 -0.10 25.79
C GLY A 244 28.00 0.76 24.55
N ASN A 245 27.17 0.57 23.53
CA ASN A 245 27.22 1.35 22.28
C ASN A 245 26.72 2.79 22.46
N TYR A 246 25.75 3.01 23.34
CA TYR A 246 25.09 4.29 23.56
C TYR A 246 24.94 4.61 25.06
N LYS A 247 24.84 5.90 25.39
CA LYS A 247 24.65 6.36 26.78
C LYS A 247 23.18 6.67 27.09
N THR A 248 22.42 7.08 26.09
CA THR A 248 20.97 7.31 26.17
C THR A 248 20.20 6.23 25.41
N ILE A 249 18.93 6.05 25.77
CA ILE A 249 18.03 5.09 25.11
C ILE A 249 17.55 5.68 23.79
N GLN A 250 17.32 6.99 23.70
CA GLN A 250 16.86 7.64 22.46
C GLN A 250 17.92 7.57 21.34
N GLU A 251 19.23 7.61 21.66
CA GLU A 251 20.32 7.30 20.70
C GLU A 251 20.15 5.89 20.09
N ALA A 252 19.91 4.87 20.92
CA ALA A 252 19.75 3.49 20.46
C ALA A 252 18.46 3.31 19.64
N VAL A 253 17.35 3.95 20.04
CA VAL A 253 16.11 3.97 19.25
C VAL A 253 16.33 4.68 17.91
N ALA A 254 17.08 5.79 17.88
CA ALA A 254 17.43 6.48 16.65
C ALA A 254 18.27 5.59 15.71
N SER A 255 19.20 4.80 16.25
CA SER A 255 20.05 3.86 15.51
C SER A 255 19.30 2.69 14.86
N ALA A 256 18.14 2.30 15.39
CA ALA A 256 17.34 1.19 14.86
C ALA A 256 16.88 1.48 13.41
N PRO A 257 16.91 0.50 12.50
CA PRO A 257 16.53 0.71 11.10
C PRO A 257 15.05 1.07 10.96
N ASN A 258 14.76 2.11 10.18
CA ASN A 258 13.38 2.46 9.85
C ASN A 258 12.75 1.36 8.98
N ASN A 259 11.50 0.97 9.30
CA ASN A 259 10.75 -0.10 8.66
C ASN A 259 11.47 -1.47 8.71
N GLY A 260 12.17 -1.74 9.83
CA GLY A 260 12.90 -2.97 10.10
C GLY A 260 12.02 -4.22 9.97
N LYS A 261 12.38 -5.11 9.04
CA LYS A 261 11.62 -6.34 8.73
C LYS A 261 11.93 -7.52 9.67
N SER A 262 12.83 -7.31 10.62
CA SER A 262 13.26 -8.27 11.64
C SER A 262 13.44 -7.55 12.98
N ARG A 263 13.21 -8.29 14.07
CA ARG A 263 13.46 -7.87 15.45
C ARG A 263 14.80 -7.14 15.59
N TYR A 264 14.77 -5.88 16.05
CA TYR A 264 15.96 -5.12 16.41
C TYR A 264 15.99 -4.93 17.93
N VAL A 265 16.99 -5.53 18.59
CA VAL A 265 17.05 -5.65 20.05
C VAL A 265 18.01 -4.62 20.64
N ILE A 266 17.48 -3.74 21.49
CA ILE A 266 18.21 -2.79 22.31
C ILE A 266 18.22 -3.33 23.75
N TYR A 267 19.40 -3.71 24.24
CA TYR A 267 19.58 -4.13 25.63
C TYR A 267 20.04 -2.94 26.50
N ILE A 268 19.39 -2.70 27.62
CA ILE A 268 19.55 -1.52 28.47
C ILE A 268 20.00 -1.97 29.86
N LYS A 269 21.30 -1.85 30.15
CA LYS A 269 21.87 -2.25 31.44
C LYS A 269 21.20 -1.47 32.59
N LYS A 270 21.24 -2.05 33.80
CA LYS A 270 20.69 -1.49 35.04
C LYS A 270 21.03 0.00 35.24
N GLY A 271 20.04 0.79 35.67
CA GLY A 271 20.26 2.20 36.03
C GLY A 271 19.06 3.15 35.92
N THR A 272 19.32 4.37 36.41
CA THR A 272 18.48 5.58 36.51
C THR A 272 18.18 6.37 35.22
N TYR A 273 17.50 5.85 34.19
CA TYR A 273 17.33 6.54 32.89
C TYR A 273 16.30 7.68 32.91
N LYS A 274 16.75 8.88 33.26
CA LYS A 274 15.97 10.14 33.21
C LYS A 274 15.81 10.68 31.78
N GLU A 275 14.92 10.08 31.00
CA GLU A 275 14.73 10.36 29.57
C GLU A 275 13.26 10.17 29.17
N ASN A 276 12.72 11.08 28.34
CA ASN A 276 11.46 10.85 27.62
C ASN A 276 11.77 10.22 26.25
N ILE A 277 11.20 9.05 25.96
CA ILE A 277 11.54 8.23 24.78
C ILE A 277 10.38 8.14 23.80
N GLU A 278 10.63 8.41 22.52
CA GLU A 278 9.64 8.25 21.44
C GLU A 278 10.12 7.22 20.40
N ILE A 279 9.35 6.13 20.28
CA ILE A 279 9.52 5.04 19.30
C ILE A 279 8.44 5.20 18.23
N GLY A 280 8.58 6.27 17.42
CA GLY A 280 7.61 6.68 16.40
C GLY A 280 7.35 5.64 15.31
N LYS A 281 6.28 5.82 14.53
CA LYS A 281 5.70 4.81 13.61
C LYS A 281 6.70 4.09 12.67
N ALA A 282 7.76 4.76 12.24
CA ALA A 282 8.79 4.17 11.38
C ALA A 282 9.72 3.16 12.08
N LYS A 283 9.74 3.08 13.42
CA LYS A 283 10.64 2.19 14.20
C LYS A 283 9.99 0.82 14.46
N THR A 284 9.58 0.14 13.40
CA THR A 284 8.91 -1.17 13.49
C THR A 284 9.84 -2.29 13.98
N ASN A 285 9.26 -3.28 14.66
CA ASN A 285 9.93 -4.46 15.23
C ASN A 285 11.08 -4.16 16.24
N VAL A 286 11.16 -2.94 16.77
CA VAL A 286 12.07 -2.63 17.88
C VAL A 286 11.67 -3.40 19.14
N MET A 287 12.67 -3.90 19.85
CA MET A 287 12.55 -4.50 21.17
C MET A 287 13.50 -3.77 22.13
N ILE A 288 12.98 -3.31 23.26
CA ILE A 288 13.80 -2.83 24.39
C ILE A 288 13.76 -3.85 25.52
N THR A 289 14.91 -4.20 26.09
CA THR A 289 15.00 -5.16 27.20
C THR A 289 16.02 -4.74 28.25
N GLY A 290 15.71 -4.92 29.55
CA GLY A 290 16.57 -4.52 30.66
C GLY A 290 17.15 -5.67 31.48
N ASP A 291 17.85 -5.32 32.57
CA ASP A 291 18.41 -6.29 33.54
C ASP A 291 17.36 -6.83 34.55
N GLY A 292 16.09 -6.45 34.41
CA GLY A 292 15.01 -6.77 35.34
C GLY A 292 14.19 -5.52 35.70
N MET A 293 12.90 -5.73 35.98
CA MET A 293 11.94 -4.63 36.21
C MET A 293 12.25 -3.73 37.42
N ASP A 294 13.12 -4.17 38.32
CA ASP A 294 13.57 -3.41 39.50
C ASP A 294 15.03 -2.92 39.36
N SER A 295 15.67 -3.15 38.21
CA SER A 295 17.08 -2.83 37.95
C SER A 295 17.29 -1.84 36.80
N THR A 296 16.54 -1.94 35.71
CA THR A 296 16.55 -0.97 34.61
C THR A 296 15.29 -0.11 34.68
N ILE A 297 15.43 1.18 34.94
CA ILE A 297 14.29 2.11 35.13
C ILE A 297 14.40 3.27 34.14
N ILE A 298 13.37 3.46 33.33
CA ILE A 298 13.16 4.64 32.50
C ILE A 298 12.16 5.55 33.22
N THR A 299 12.52 6.81 33.45
CA THR A 299 11.77 7.72 34.32
C THR A 299 11.68 9.14 33.76
N GLY A 300 10.50 9.75 33.90
CA GLY A 300 10.19 11.13 33.50
C GLY A 300 9.20 11.77 34.47
N SER A 301 8.80 13.02 34.22
CA SER A 301 7.87 13.76 35.08
C SER A 301 6.96 14.73 34.34
N LEU A 302 6.77 14.55 33.02
CA LEU A 302 5.84 15.37 32.24
C LEU A 302 4.40 15.10 32.69
N ASN A 303 3.59 16.15 32.76
CA ASN A 303 2.25 16.12 33.31
C ASN A 303 1.39 17.31 32.81
N VAL A 304 0.07 17.22 32.99
CA VAL A 304 -0.89 18.23 32.47
C VAL A 304 -0.89 19.55 33.26
N VAL A 305 -0.63 19.51 34.57
CA VAL A 305 -0.54 20.72 35.41
C VAL A 305 0.58 21.63 34.92
N ASP A 306 1.77 21.08 34.69
CA ASP A 306 2.96 21.80 34.22
C ASP A 306 2.94 22.08 32.69
N GLY A 307 1.84 21.73 32.00
CA GLY A 307 1.54 22.20 30.64
C GLY A 307 1.76 21.20 29.51
N SER A 308 2.04 19.92 29.79
CA SER A 308 1.96 18.87 28.78
C SER A 308 0.50 18.56 28.42
N THR A 309 0.27 17.85 27.32
CA THR A 309 -0.97 17.11 27.07
C THR A 309 -0.88 15.74 27.76
N THR A 310 -2.00 15.07 28.05
CA THR A 310 -1.94 13.67 28.52
C THR A 310 -1.16 12.78 27.54
N PHE A 311 -1.32 13.01 26.23
CA PHE A 311 -0.72 12.22 25.16
C PHE A 311 0.81 12.37 25.05
N LYS A 312 1.37 13.56 25.31
CA LYS A 312 2.83 13.81 25.39
C LYS A 312 3.40 13.74 26.82
N SER A 313 2.57 13.58 27.85
CA SER A 313 3.06 13.35 29.23
C SER A 313 3.82 12.03 29.41
N ALA A 314 3.75 11.12 28.42
CA ALA A 314 4.36 9.81 28.44
C ALA A 314 5.89 9.85 28.64
N THR A 315 6.37 9.10 29.64
CA THR A 315 7.81 8.85 29.80
C THR A 315 8.35 7.98 28.66
N VAL A 316 7.58 6.99 28.19
CA VAL A 316 7.86 6.28 26.93
C VAL A 316 6.60 6.23 26.07
N ALA A 317 6.71 6.61 24.81
CA ALA A 317 5.67 6.50 23.79
C ALA A 317 6.11 5.54 22.66
N ALA A 318 5.33 4.50 22.41
CA ALA A 318 5.61 3.50 21.37
C ALA A 318 4.49 3.40 20.33
N VAL A 319 4.83 3.69 19.07
CA VAL A 319 3.91 3.71 17.91
C VAL A 319 4.40 2.79 16.78
N GLY A 320 5.70 2.48 16.70
CA GLY A 320 6.24 1.54 15.72
C GLY A 320 5.71 0.12 15.89
N ASP A 321 5.02 -0.41 14.87
CA ASP A 321 4.35 -1.72 14.93
C ASP A 321 5.30 -2.88 15.28
N GLY A 322 4.76 -3.87 16.00
CA GLY A 322 5.50 -5.02 16.48
C GLY A 322 6.40 -4.74 17.69
N PHE A 323 6.24 -3.60 18.37
CA PHE A 323 7.05 -3.19 19.53
C PHE A 323 7.07 -4.23 20.66
N ILE A 324 8.24 -4.46 21.26
CA ILE A 324 8.39 -5.30 22.47
C ILE A 324 9.12 -4.54 23.57
N ALA A 325 8.58 -4.60 24.79
CA ALA A 325 9.26 -4.19 26.03
C ALA A 325 9.39 -5.38 26.98
N GLN A 326 10.57 -5.54 27.60
CA GLN A 326 10.85 -6.70 28.46
C GLN A 326 11.80 -6.40 29.63
N ASP A 327 11.54 -6.95 30.81
CA ASP A 327 12.46 -6.95 31.96
C ASP A 327 12.97 -5.53 32.36
N LEU A 328 12.08 -4.52 32.40
CA LEU A 328 12.42 -3.13 32.80
C LEU A 328 11.23 -2.36 33.39
N CYS A 329 11.48 -1.17 33.96
CA CYS A 329 10.46 -0.26 34.47
C CYS A 329 10.24 0.96 33.57
N PHE A 330 8.98 1.35 33.40
CA PHE A 330 8.55 2.67 32.94
C PHE A 330 7.92 3.42 34.12
N GLN A 331 8.39 4.62 34.42
CA GLN A 331 7.96 5.36 35.60
C GLN A 331 7.68 6.84 35.27
N ASN A 332 6.58 7.40 35.79
CA ASN A 332 6.37 8.85 35.80
C ASN A 332 6.27 9.35 37.26
N THR A 333 7.24 10.18 37.66
CA THR A 333 7.41 10.64 39.04
C THR A 333 6.81 12.02 39.29
N ALA A 334 5.81 12.45 38.51
CA ALA A 334 5.18 13.76 38.68
C ALA A 334 4.42 13.91 40.01
N GLY A 335 3.81 12.83 40.53
CA GLY A 335 3.00 12.85 41.75
C GLY A 335 1.48 13.04 41.50
N PRO A 336 0.61 12.65 42.45
CA PRO A 336 -0.84 12.71 42.27
C PRO A 336 -1.41 14.14 42.23
N GLU A 337 -0.66 15.13 42.75
CA GLU A 337 -0.97 16.55 42.68
C GLU A 337 -0.79 17.16 41.28
N LYS A 338 -0.14 16.43 40.36
CA LYS A 338 0.11 16.83 38.96
C LYS A 338 -0.93 16.32 37.96
N HIS A 339 -1.96 15.64 38.45
CA HIS A 339 -3.02 15.00 37.65
C HIS A 339 -2.44 14.04 36.59
N GLN A 340 -2.87 14.12 35.33
CA GLN A 340 -2.49 13.18 34.28
C GLN A 340 -0.98 13.19 34.00
N ALA A 341 -0.31 12.06 34.21
CA ALA A 341 1.14 11.91 34.11
C ALA A 341 1.52 10.49 33.67
N VAL A 342 1.51 10.23 32.36
CA VAL A 342 1.65 8.88 31.79
C VAL A 342 3.08 8.33 31.95
N ALA A 343 3.21 7.08 32.40
CA ALA A 343 4.47 6.35 32.40
C ALA A 343 4.74 5.71 31.02
N LEU A 344 3.77 5.00 30.47
CA LEU A 344 3.85 4.34 29.17
C LEU A 344 2.61 4.64 28.32
N ARG A 345 2.83 5.14 27.09
CA ARG A 345 1.82 5.20 26.02
C ARG A 345 2.16 4.18 24.94
N VAL A 346 1.19 3.33 24.57
CA VAL A 346 1.34 2.38 23.46
C VAL A 346 0.20 2.58 22.46
N GLY A 347 0.58 2.85 21.22
CA GLY A 347 -0.28 2.90 20.02
C GLY A 347 0.31 2.10 18.85
N ALA A 348 1.14 1.09 19.15
CA ALA A 348 1.75 0.17 18.18
C ALA A 348 0.90 -1.11 18.04
N ASP A 349 0.60 -1.54 16.82
CA ASP A 349 -0.10 -2.81 16.59
C ASP A 349 0.81 -4.01 16.89
N GLN A 350 0.21 -5.10 17.38
CA GLN A 350 0.92 -6.35 17.70
C GLN A 350 2.09 -6.12 18.66
N SER A 351 1.84 -5.39 19.75
CA SER A 351 2.85 -5.02 20.75
C SER A 351 2.81 -5.91 22.01
N VAL A 352 3.98 -6.27 22.54
CA VAL A 352 4.15 -7.10 23.75
C VAL A 352 4.87 -6.32 24.85
N ILE A 353 4.32 -6.34 26.07
CA ILE A 353 4.99 -5.82 27.27
C ILE A 353 5.05 -6.99 28.27
N ASN A 354 6.26 -7.46 28.58
CA ASN A 354 6.48 -8.74 29.26
C ASN A 354 7.45 -8.62 30.44
N ARG A 355 7.01 -8.93 31.66
CA ARG A 355 7.79 -8.73 32.90
C ARG A 355 8.30 -7.30 33.06
N CYS A 356 7.44 -6.32 32.83
CA CYS A 356 7.76 -4.90 33.07
C CYS A 356 7.04 -4.34 34.30
N ARG A 357 7.66 -3.35 34.93
CA ARG A 357 7.03 -2.48 35.94
C ARG A 357 6.51 -1.21 35.24
N ILE A 358 5.31 -0.75 35.60
CA ILE A 358 4.70 0.48 35.10
C ILE A 358 4.14 1.25 36.30
N ASP A 359 4.73 2.39 36.62
CA ASP A 359 4.62 3.03 37.94
C ASP A 359 4.40 4.56 37.82
N ALA A 360 3.21 5.02 38.17
CA ALA A 360 2.91 6.44 38.36
C ALA A 360 1.71 6.60 39.32
N TYR A 361 0.87 7.61 39.11
CA TYR A 361 -0.34 7.86 39.87
C TYR A 361 -1.55 7.87 38.94
N GLN A 362 -2.04 9.05 38.55
CA GLN A 362 -3.13 9.19 37.60
C GLN A 362 -2.64 8.94 36.16
N ASP A 363 -3.48 8.31 35.34
CA ASP A 363 -3.23 8.05 33.90
C ASP A 363 -1.94 7.22 33.66
N THR A 364 -1.56 6.31 34.56
CA THR A 364 -0.26 5.61 34.53
C THR A 364 0.05 4.90 33.19
N LEU A 365 -0.90 4.12 32.66
CA LEU A 365 -0.75 3.34 31.44
C LEU A 365 -1.80 3.74 30.40
N TYR A 366 -1.36 4.41 29.34
CA TYR A 366 -2.19 4.76 28.19
C TYR A 366 -2.11 3.64 27.14
N THR A 367 -3.01 2.65 27.25
CA THR A 367 -3.30 1.66 26.20
C THR A 367 -4.10 2.34 25.07
N HIS A 368 -3.44 3.24 24.34
CA HIS A 368 -4.08 4.20 23.46
C HIS A 368 -4.92 3.54 22.37
N THR A 369 -4.32 2.67 21.56
CA THR A 369 -5.02 2.04 20.42
C THR A 369 -4.33 0.74 19.94
N LEU A 370 -4.95 0.06 18.97
CA LEU A 370 -4.46 -1.18 18.31
C LEU A 370 -4.30 -2.38 19.26
N ARG A 371 -3.69 -3.48 18.79
CA ARG A 371 -3.69 -4.79 19.49
C ARG A 371 -2.47 -4.94 20.39
N GLN A 372 -2.70 -5.12 21.69
CA GLN A 372 -1.64 -5.11 22.72
C GLN A 372 -1.75 -6.31 23.67
N PHE A 373 -0.61 -6.81 24.15
CA PHE A 373 -0.55 -7.92 25.11
C PHE A 373 0.43 -7.61 26.25
N TYR A 374 -0.07 -7.60 27.48
CA TYR A 374 0.70 -7.37 28.70
C TYR A 374 0.75 -8.65 29.52
N ARG A 375 1.95 -9.14 29.85
CA ARG A 375 2.16 -10.41 30.55
C ARG A 375 3.15 -10.29 31.70
N ASP A 376 2.83 -10.91 32.83
CA ASP A 376 3.71 -11.02 34.01
C ASP A 376 4.19 -9.64 34.54
N CYS A 377 3.43 -8.58 34.27
CA CYS A 377 3.78 -7.18 34.59
C CYS A 377 3.27 -6.73 35.97
N TYR A 378 3.95 -5.74 36.55
CA TYR A 378 3.51 -5.01 37.73
C TYR A 378 3.06 -3.61 37.32
N ILE A 379 1.80 -3.25 37.53
CA ILE A 379 1.22 -1.97 37.10
C ILE A 379 0.60 -1.28 38.31
N THR A 380 1.02 -0.06 38.65
CA THR A 380 0.53 0.65 39.84
C THR A 380 0.22 2.12 39.59
N GLY A 381 -0.91 2.57 40.14
CA GLY A 381 -1.42 3.92 40.00
C GLY A 381 -2.68 4.17 40.84
N THR A 382 -3.40 5.24 40.53
CA THR A 382 -4.53 5.74 41.34
C THR A 382 -5.79 5.95 40.52
N VAL A 383 -5.92 7.11 39.88
CA VAL A 383 -7.06 7.50 39.04
C VAL A 383 -6.82 7.02 37.62
N ASP A 384 -7.79 6.30 37.05
CA ASP A 384 -7.84 5.86 35.65
C ASP A 384 -6.54 5.21 35.15
N PHE A 385 -5.88 4.42 36.00
CA PHE A 385 -4.46 4.10 35.80
C PHE A 385 -4.18 3.10 34.66
N ILE A 386 -5.22 2.48 34.10
CA ILE A 386 -5.21 1.81 32.78
C ILE A 386 -6.35 2.40 31.94
N PHE A 387 -6.02 3.12 30.88
CA PHE A 387 -7.02 3.84 30.07
C PHE A 387 -6.67 3.84 28.58
N GLY A 388 -7.60 4.33 27.75
CA GLY A 388 -7.50 4.31 26.29
C GLY A 388 -8.46 3.33 25.63
N ASP A 389 -8.23 3.08 24.34
CA ASP A 389 -9.15 2.35 23.46
C ASP A 389 -8.38 1.36 22.56
N ALA A 390 -7.37 0.70 23.13
CA ALA A 390 -6.75 -0.48 22.54
C ALA A 390 -7.68 -1.71 22.56
N ALA A 391 -7.34 -2.72 21.76
CA ALA A 391 -7.78 -4.10 21.96
C ALA A 391 -6.70 -4.81 22.79
N VAL A 392 -6.85 -4.80 24.13
CA VAL A 392 -5.77 -5.16 25.07
C VAL A 392 -6.16 -6.29 26.01
N VAL A 393 -5.21 -7.22 26.22
CA VAL A 393 -5.28 -8.26 27.24
C VAL A 393 -4.11 -8.11 28.22
N PHE A 394 -4.43 -8.06 29.50
CA PHE A 394 -3.50 -8.22 30.63
C PHE A 394 -3.62 -9.65 31.14
N GLN A 395 -2.51 -10.38 31.23
CA GLN A 395 -2.50 -11.77 31.66
C GLN A 395 -1.42 -12.04 32.72
N ASN A 396 -1.81 -12.64 33.85
CA ASN A 396 -0.92 -12.93 34.98
C ASN A 396 -0.19 -11.68 35.55
N CYS A 397 -0.79 -10.50 35.39
CA CYS A 397 -0.24 -9.24 35.90
C CYS A 397 -0.66 -8.97 37.35
N GLN A 398 0.12 -8.15 38.06
CA GLN A 398 -0.27 -7.53 39.32
C GLN A 398 -0.72 -6.09 39.04
N LEU A 399 -1.98 -5.79 39.35
CA LEU A 399 -2.60 -4.48 39.19
C LEU A 399 -2.80 -3.89 40.58
N VAL A 400 -2.00 -2.88 40.94
CA VAL A 400 -1.81 -2.44 42.32
C VAL A 400 -2.29 -1.01 42.51
N ALA A 401 -3.47 -0.86 43.12
CA ALA A 401 -3.98 0.45 43.49
C ALA A 401 -3.16 1.02 44.66
N ARG A 402 -2.62 2.23 44.51
CA ARG A 402 -1.83 2.90 45.55
C ARG A 402 -2.62 4.01 46.26
N LYS A 403 -2.03 4.66 47.27
CA LYS A 403 -2.69 5.77 47.97
C LYS A 403 -2.79 7.02 47.07
N PRO A 404 -3.99 7.55 46.82
CA PRO A 404 -4.18 8.78 46.03
C PRO A 404 -4.03 10.04 46.89
N MET A 405 -4.21 11.22 46.25
CA MET A 405 -4.31 12.48 46.97
C MET A 405 -5.58 12.50 47.84
N SER A 406 -5.57 13.31 48.91
CA SER A 406 -6.73 13.47 49.79
C SER A 406 -7.99 13.85 49.00
N GLY A 407 -9.10 13.16 49.27
CA GLY A 407 -10.39 13.37 48.58
C GLY A 407 -10.57 12.64 47.24
N GLN A 408 -9.53 11.98 46.70
CA GLN A 408 -9.65 11.13 45.51
C GLN A 408 -9.99 9.67 45.88
N GLY A 409 -10.57 8.95 44.91
CA GLY A 409 -10.69 7.49 44.91
C GLY A 409 -10.00 6.88 43.70
N ASN A 410 -9.69 5.58 43.76
CA ASN A 410 -8.92 4.88 42.71
C ASN A 410 -9.84 4.22 41.67
N MET A 411 -9.37 4.15 40.43
CA MET A 411 -10.04 3.48 39.31
C MET A 411 -9.00 2.64 38.55
N VAL A 412 -9.16 1.31 38.54
CA VAL A 412 -8.23 0.41 37.83
C VAL A 412 -8.34 0.58 36.32
N THR A 413 -9.55 0.82 35.78
CA THR A 413 -9.76 1.04 34.33
C THR A 413 -10.64 2.24 33.98
N ALA A 414 -10.33 2.90 32.87
CA ALA A 414 -11.18 3.90 32.23
C ALA A 414 -11.18 3.69 30.70
N GLN A 415 -11.96 2.71 30.23
CA GLN A 415 -11.91 2.28 28.82
C GLN A 415 -12.71 3.22 27.91
N GLY A 416 -12.11 3.63 26.79
CA GLY A 416 -12.53 4.75 25.95
C GLY A 416 -13.28 4.42 24.65
N ARG A 417 -13.97 3.27 24.53
CA ARG A 417 -14.66 2.90 23.28
C ARG A 417 -15.83 3.84 22.95
N THR A 418 -15.87 4.35 21.71
CA THR A 418 -16.80 5.41 21.25
C THR A 418 -17.80 5.02 20.17
N ASP A 419 -17.65 3.83 19.58
CA ASP A 419 -18.62 3.25 18.66
C ASP A 419 -18.73 1.73 18.88
N PRO A 420 -19.94 1.13 18.87
CA PRO A 420 -20.13 -0.29 19.12
C PRO A 420 -19.46 -1.18 18.06
N ASN A 421 -19.16 -0.66 16.86
CA ASN A 421 -18.46 -1.37 15.79
C ASN A 421 -16.93 -1.41 15.98
N GLN A 422 -16.34 -0.68 16.93
CA GLN A 422 -14.91 -0.82 17.24
C GLN A 422 -14.62 -2.20 17.88
N ASN A 423 -13.53 -2.85 17.46
CA ASN A 423 -13.10 -4.14 18.01
C ASN A 423 -12.23 -4.03 19.28
N THR A 424 -12.34 -2.90 19.98
CA THR A 424 -11.51 -2.48 21.12
C THR A 424 -12.12 -2.83 22.48
N GLY A 425 -11.32 -2.81 23.56
CA GLY A 425 -11.75 -3.14 24.91
C GLY A 425 -10.61 -3.66 25.78
N THR A 426 -10.80 -3.58 27.10
CA THR A 426 -9.81 -3.99 28.11
C THR A 426 -10.19 -5.34 28.71
N SER A 427 -9.29 -6.32 28.64
CA SER A 427 -9.46 -7.62 29.29
C SER A 427 -8.37 -7.86 30.34
N ILE A 428 -8.78 -8.22 31.55
CA ILE A 428 -7.90 -8.55 32.68
C ILE A 428 -8.14 -10.02 33.01
N GLN A 429 -7.15 -10.88 32.74
CA GLN A 429 -7.27 -12.34 32.85
C GLN A 429 -6.22 -12.93 33.80
N SER A 430 -6.68 -13.72 34.78
CA SER A 430 -5.78 -14.41 35.73
C SER A 430 -4.80 -13.47 36.47
N CYS A 431 -5.17 -12.20 36.63
CA CYS A 431 -4.36 -11.19 37.30
C CYS A 431 -4.64 -11.15 38.81
N ASN A 432 -3.83 -10.41 39.56
CA ASN A 432 -4.12 -10.04 40.96
C ASN A 432 -4.38 -8.54 41.04
N ILE A 433 -5.59 -8.15 41.46
CA ILE A 433 -6.00 -6.76 41.73
C ILE A 433 -5.92 -6.54 43.25
N ILE A 434 -4.97 -5.73 43.70
CA ILE A 434 -4.57 -5.60 45.12
C ILE A 434 -4.25 -4.15 45.51
N ALA A 435 -4.31 -3.86 46.81
CA ALA A 435 -3.81 -2.61 47.37
C ALA A 435 -2.27 -2.64 47.54
N SER A 436 -1.64 -1.47 47.45
CA SER A 436 -0.25 -1.27 47.89
C SER A 436 -0.14 -1.19 49.42
N ALA A 437 1.08 -1.31 49.96
CA ALA A 437 1.35 -1.20 51.39
C ALA A 437 1.01 0.20 51.99
N ASP A 438 0.95 1.25 51.18
CA ASP A 438 0.53 2.61 51.58
C ASP A 438 -0.99 2.83 51.49
N LEU A 439 -1.72 2.04 50.68
CA LEU A 439 -3.18 2.05 50.61
C LEU A 439 -3.82 1.12 51.65
N GLU A 440 -3.23 -0.06 51.87
CA GLU A 440 -3.78 -1.14 52.72
C GLU A 440 -4.22 -0.66 54.14
N PRO A 441 -3.47 0.20 54.87
CA PRO A 441 -3.89 0.68 56.19
C PRO A 441 -5.05 1.68 56.17
N VAL A 442 -5.40 2.22 55.00
CA VAL A 442 -6.43 3.28 54.82
C VAL A 442 -7.52 2.90 53.80
N LYS A 443 -7.53 1.65 53.31
CA LYS A 443 -8.47 1.18 52.28
C LYS A 443 -9.95 1.35 52.66
N GLY A 444 -10.29 1.22 53.95
CA GLY A 444 -11.64 1.48 54.47
C GLY A 444 -12.10 2.95 54.40
N SER A 445 -11.20 3.88 54.06
CA SER A 445 -11.48 5.32 53.91
C SER A 445 -11.26 5.83 52.48
N ILE A 446 -10.77 5.00 51.56
CA ILE A 446 -10.43 5.38 50.18
C ILE A 446 -11.07 4.37 49.22
N LYS A 447 -12.17 4.77 48.58
CA LYS A 447 -12.88 3.93 47.61
C LYS A 447 -11.98 3.62 46.40
N SER A 448 -11.89 2.34 46.04
CA SER A 448 -11.21 1.86 44.84
C SER A 448 -12.18 1.03 44.01
N TYR A 449 -12.14 1.15 42.67
CA TYR A 449 -13.07 0.46 41.76
C TYR A 449 -12.33 -0.23 40.60
N LEU A 450 -12.94 -1.27 40.05
CA LEU A 450 -12.47 -1.95 38.83
C LEU A 450 -12.47 -1.01 37.60
N GLY A 451 -13.35 0.00 37.59
CA GLY A 451 -13.28 1.08 36.62
C GLY A 451 -14.54 1.93 36.48
N ARG A 452 -14.49 2.89 35.54
CA ARG A 452 -15.56 3.84 35.23
C ARG A 452 -15.64 4.20 33.74
N PRO A 453 -16.84 4.39 33.16
CA PRO A 453 -17.01 4.44 31.71
C PRO A 453 -16.66 5.83 31.15
N TRP A 454 -15.40 6.03 30.75
CA TRP A 454 -14.93 7.29 30.14
C TRP A 454 -15.70 7.66 28.86
N LYS A 455 -16.15 6.67 28.08
CA LYS A 455 -16.89 6.85 26.83
C LYS A 455 -18.12 5.94 26.74
N GLU A 456 -19.07 6.29 25.87
CA GLU A 456 -20.43 5.73 25.80
C GLU A 456 -20.48 4.20 25.67
N TYR A 457 -19.55 3.58 24.94
CA TYR A 457 -19.53 2.14 24.67
C TYR A 457 -18.43 1.39 25.44
N SER A 458 -17.95 1.98 26.54
CA SER A 458 -16.86 1.47 27.38
C SER A 458 -16.96 -0.04 27.63
N ARG A 459 -15.87 -0.77 27.39
CA ARG A 459 -15.87 -2.24 27.43
C ARG A 459 -14.68 -2.79 28.21
N THR A 460 -14.96 -3.34 29.40
CA THR A 460 -13.97 -3.95 30.29
C THR A 460 -14.46 -5.32 30.79
N VAL A 461 -13.57 -6.31 30.83
CA VAL A 461 -13.86 -7.63 31.43
C VAL A 461 -12.76 -8.02 32.41
N VAL A 462 -13.13 -8.37 33.65
CA VAL A 462 -12.22 -8.91 34.67
C VAL A 462 -12.58 -10.37 34.91
N MET A 463 -11.67 -11.29 34.58
CA MET A 463 -11.95 -12.73 34.62
C MET A 463 -10.81 -13.57 35.19
N GLN A 464 -11.17 -14.68 35.84
CA GLN A 464 -10.25 -15.67 36.43
C GLN A 464 -9.24 -15.06 37.43
N SER A 465 -9.49 -13.83 37.90
CA SER A 465 -8.54 -12.97 38.60
C SER A 465 -8.79 -12.94 40.11
N TYR A 466 -7.77 -12.61 40.90
CA TYR A 466 -7.93 -12.28 42.32
C TYR A 466 -8.31 -10.81 42.49
N ILE A 467 -9.28 -10.52 43.36
CA ILE A 467 -9.73 -9.18 43.71
C ILE A 467 -9.68 -9.04 45.25
N GLY A 468 -8.85 -8.11 45.73
CA GLY A 468 -8.77 -7.78 47.17
C GLY A 468 -9.91 -6.88 47.67
N ASP A 469 -10.24 -7.01 48.94
CA ASP A 469 -11.25 -6.23 49.70
C ASP A 469 -11.15 -4.70 49.67
N HIS A 470 -10.03 -4.13 49.20
CA HIS A 470 -9.91 -2.69 48.91
C HIS A 470 -10.85 -2.19 47.78
N ILE A 471 -11.39 -3.09 46.95
CA ILE A 471 -12.38 -2.76 45.92
C ILE A 471 -13.75 -2.58 46.58
N ASP A 472 -14.41 -1.48 46.28
CA ASP A 472 -15.75 -1.15 46.77
C ASP A 472 -16.78 -2.22 46.32
N ALA A 473 -17.74 -2.53 47.19
CA ALA A 473 -18.74 -3.56 46.95
C ALA A 473 -19.68 -3.30 45.75
N THR A 474 -19.68 -2.10 45.15
CA THR A 474 -20.35 -1.88 43.84
C THR A 474 -19.52 -2.36 42.64
N GLY A 475 -18.24 -2.70 42.85
CA GLY A 475 -17.25 -3.09 41.82
C GLY A 475 -16.80 -1.94 40.91
N TRP A 476 -17.76 -1.18 40.40
CA TRP A 476 -17.60 -0.19 39.34
C TRP A 476 -18.16 1.17 39.77
N SER A 477 -17.66 2.27 39.18
CA SER A 477 -18.19 3.62 39.41
C SER A 477 -18.87 4.19 38.16
N VAL A 478 -19.83 5.09 38.38
CA VAL A 478 -20.36 5.97 37.31
C VAL A 478 -19.30 6.99 36.89
N TRP A 479 -19.44 7.54 35.68
CA TRP A 479 -18.66 8.69 35.20
C TRP A 479 -19.36 10.00 35.59
N THR A 480 -20.55 10.26 35.02
CA THR A 480 -21.44 11.36 35.42
C THR A 480 -22.89 11.00 35.10
N GLY A 481 -23.82 11.21 36.05
CA GLY A 481 -25.24 10.92 35.84
C GLY A 481 -25.50 9.46 35.45
N ASP A 482 -26.36 9.24 34.45
CA ASP A 482 -26.61 7.93 33.83
C ASP A 482 -25.81 7.68 32.53
N PHE A 483 -24.77 8.48 32.27
CA PHE A 483 -23.93 8.35 31.08
C PHE A 483 -23.35 6.93 30.92
N ALA A 484 -23.37 6.43 29.68
CA ALA A 484 -22.93 5.09 29.27
C ALA A 484 -23.63 3.88 29.93
N LEU A 485 -24.45 4.04 30.98
CA LEU A 485 -24.98 2.92 31.77
C LEU A 485 -25.94 1.97 31.02
N LYS A 486 -26.36 2.34 29.80
CA LYS A 486 -27.25 1.55 28.91
C LYS A 486 -26.50 0.93 27.72
N THR A 487 -25.23 1.27 27.54
CA THR A 487 -24.44 1.04 26.30
C THR A 487 -23.03 0.48 26.56
N LEU A 488 -22.51 0.64 27.78
CA LEU A 488 -21.28 -0.01 28.24
C LEU A 488 -21.43 -1.53 28.34
N TYR A 489 -20.30 -2.23 28.37
CA TYR A 489 -20.24 -3.65 28.70
C TYR A 489 -19.14 -3.90 29.73
N TYR A 490 -19.55 -3.98 31.00
CA TYR A 490 -18.70 -4.42 32.11
C TYR A 490 -19.10 -5.84 32.51
N GLY A 491 -18.11 -6.73 32.59
CA GLY A 491 -18.32 -8.15 32.82
C GLY A 491 -17.30 -8.74 33.77
N GLU A 492 -17.77 -9.66 34.63
CA GLU A 492 -16.95 -10.39 35.58
C GLU A 492 -17.19 -11.89 35.47
N TYR A 493 -16.13 -12.70 35.51
CA TYR A 493 -16.24 -14.14 35.28
C TYR A 493 -15.21 -14.95 36.09
N SER A 494 -15.69 -15.79 37.00
CA SER A 494 -14.86 -16.72 37.78
C SER A 494 -13.72 -16.04 38.57
N ASN A 495 -13.96 -14.85 39.10
CA ASN A 495 -13.02 -14.14 39.97
C ASN A 495 -13.00 -14.76 41.39
N ARG A 496 -11.94 -14.49 42.15
CA ARG A 496 -11.69 -14.99 43.51
C ARG A 496 -11.19 -13.88 44.43
N GLY A 497 -11.16 -14.12 45.74
CA GLY A 497 -10.70 -13.13 46.74
C GLY A 497 -11.84 -12.35 47.38
N SER A 498 -11.54 -11.59 48.42
CA SER A 498 -12.54 -10.92 49.27
C SER A 498 -13.26 -9.75 48.61
N GLY A 499 -12.67 -9.13 47.58
CA GLY A 499 -13.34 -8.12 46.74
C GLY A 499 -14.18 -8.73 45.61
N ALA A 500 -14.08 -10.03 45.34
CA ALA A 500 -14.89 -10.73 44.33
C ALA A 500 -16.28 -11.10 44.89
N VAL A 501 -16.99 -10.12 45.44
CA VAL A 501 -18.35 -10.29 45.98
C VAL A 501 -19.32 -10.48 44.81
N SER A 502 -20.04 -11.60 44.78
CA SER A 502 -21.08 -11.86 43.78
C SER A 502 -22.31 -10.97 44.02
N VAL A 503 -22.24 -9.71 43.57
CA VAL A 503 -23.36 -8.76 43.64
C VAL A 503 -24.57 -9.32 42.90
N MET A 504 -25.70 -9.44 43.60
CA MET A 504 -26.98 -9.78 42.98
C MET A 504 -27.30 -8.77 41.87
N ALA A 505 -27.62 -9.27 40.67
CA ALA A 505 -27.65 -8.49 39.45
C ALA A 505 -28.41 -7.16 39.59
N ILE A 506 -27.71 -6.04 39.35
CA ILE A 506 -28.36 -4.78 38.98
C ILE A 506 -29.24 -5.09 37.75
N PRO A 507 -30.55 -4.79 37.76
CA PRO A 507 -31.54 -5.52 36.95
C PRO A 507 -31.62 -5.12 35.45
N HIS A 508 -30.46 -4.93 34.80
CA HIS A 508 -30.33 -4.59 33.38
C HIS A 508 -29.25 -5.45 32.68
N GLN A 509 -29.41 -6.78 32.73
CA GLN A 509 -28.80 -7.69 31.75
C GLN A 509 -29.86 -8.25 30.79
N PRO A 510 -29.70 -8.09 29.46
CA PRO A 510 -30.43 -8.89 28.48
C PRO A 510 -29.88 -10.32 28.49
N LEU A 511 -30.62 -11.27 29.06
CA LEU A 511 -30.34 -12.69 28.90
C LEU A 511 -30.54 -13.12 27.43
N LEU A 512 -29.76 -14.12 27.00
CA LEU A 512 -29.83 -14.67 25.64
C LEU A 512 -31.13 -15.46 25.43
N GLU A 513 -32.07 -14.92 24.65
CA GLU A 513 -33.21 -15.68 24.11
C GLU A 513 -33.16 -15.86 22.57
N THR A 514 -33.66 -17.01 22.14
CA THR A 514 -33.72 -17.43 20.72
C THR A 514 -34.83 -16.72 19.93
N PRO A 515 -34.67 -16.52 18.61
CA PRO A 515 -35.58 -15.68 17.83
C PRO A 515 -37.00 -16.25 17.68
N LYS A 516 -38.01 -15.39 17.88
CA LYS A 516 -39.41 -15.64 17.50
C LYS A 516 -39.90 -14.64 16.46
N LYS A 517 -40.95 -15.04 15.74
CA LYS A 517 -41.40 -14.44 14.48
C LYS A 517 -42.04 -13.06 14.67
N SER A 518 -41.78 -12.16 13.71
CA SER A 518 -42.52 -10.91 13.55
C SER A 518 -43.98 -11.17 13.12
N SER A 519 -44.89 -10.31 13.57
CA SER A 519 -46.26 -10.20 13.05
C SER A 519 -46.61 -8.71 12.87
N HIS A 520 -47.53 -8.42 11.95
CA HIS A 520 -47.86 -7.05 11.55
C HIS A 520 -48.74 -6.31 12.55
N PHE A 521 -48.61 -4.97 12.60
CA PHE A 521 -49.75 -4.07 12.41
C PHE A 521 -49.28 -2.74 11.77
N LYS A 522 -50.23 -1.89 11.31
CA LYS A 522 -49.99 -0.64 10.56
C LYS A 522 -50.87 0.49 11.09
N PHE A 523 -50.39 1.74 11.07
CA PHE A 523 -50.96 2.96 10.45
C PHE A 523 -50.07 4.18 10.88
N LEU A 524 -49.64 5.10 10.01
CA LEU A 524 -50.35 6.24 9.37
C LEU A 524 -50.53 7.44 10.35
N TYR A 525 -50.23 8.73 10.08
CA TYR A 525 -50.01 9.47 8.81
C TYR A 525 -48.81 10.48 8.87
N VAL A 526 -48.73 11.45 7.95
CA VAL A 526 -47.52 12.25 7.63
C VAL A 526 -47.83 13.72 7.25
N PHE A 527 -47.03 14.67 7.77
CA PHE A 527 -46.67 16.03 7.31
C PHE A 527 -47.69 17.12 6.92
N LEU A 528 -47.33 18.35 7.34
CA LEU A 528 -47.40 19.67 6.65
C LEU A 528 -46.02 20.36 6.91
N SER A 529 -45.52 21.43 6.27
CA SER A 529 -45.82 22.18 5.02
C SER A 529 -44.57 23.03 4.70
N ILE A 530 -43.92 22.94 3.53
CA ILE A 530 -44.19 23.74 2.30
C ILE A 530 -43.96 25.26 2.54
N VAL A 531 -42.75 25.80 2.30
CA VAL A 531 -42.21 26.37 1.02
C VAL A 531 -42.56 27.87 0.83
N VAL A 532 -41.64 28.72 0.37
CA VAL A 532 -41.57 29.34 -0.99
C VAL A 532 -40.17 29.91 -1.27
N VAL A 533 -39.74 29.81 -2.54
CA VAL A 533 -38.51 30.38 -3.12
C VAL A 533 -38.86 31.59 -3.99
N ILE A 534 -38.02 32.63 -4.01
CA ILE A 534 -37.88 33.53 -5.17
C ILE A 534 -36.40 33.75 -5.48
N SER A 535 -36.05 33.60 -6.76
CA SER A 535 -34.79 34.06 -7.39
C SER A 535 -35.17 34.96 -8.57
N PRO A 536 -34.27 35.82 -9.07
CA PRO A 536 -33.85 35.56 -10.45
C PRO A 536 -32.36 35.81 -10.73
N VAL A 537 -31.91 35.28 -11.87
CA VAL A 537 -30.57 35.46 -12.45
C VAL A 537 -30.53 36.68 -13.37
N ALA A 538 -29.41 37.40 -13.37
CA ALA A 538 -28.98 38.26 -14.48
C ALA A 538 -27.49 37.98 -14.77
N TYR A 539 -27.04 38.19 -16.02
CA TYR A 539 -25.83 37.58 -16.58
C TYR A 539 -24.89 38.62 -17.22
N VAL A 540 -23.58 38.45 -16.99
CA VAL A 540 -22.45 39.10 -17.68
C VAL A 540 -22.43 40.64 -17.71
N ALA A 541 -21.48 41.24 -16.98
CA ALA A 541 -20.28 41.86 -17.58
C ALA A 541 -19.45 42.69 -16.58
N THR A 542 -18.25 42.20 -16.23
CA THR A 542 -17.04 43.03 -16.13
C THR A 542 -15.80 42.16 -15.92
N ARG A 543 -14.82 42.23 -16.84
CA ARG A 543 -13.47 41.77 -16.54
C ARG A 543 -12.72 42.88 -15.80
N LEU A 544 -12.49 42.72 -14.50
CA LEU A 544 -11.39 43.41 -13.84
C LEU A 544 -10.19 42.47 -13.74
N LYS A 545 -9.07 42.92 -14.29
CA LYS A 545 -7.81 42.17 -14.37
C LYS A 545 -7.10 42.21 -13.02
N TYR A 546 -7.31 41.21 -12.16
CA TYR A 546 -6.29 40.88 -11.17
C TYR A 546 -5.21 40.04 -11.84
N SER A 547 -4.25 40.74 -12.46
CA SER A 547 -3.02 40.17 -13.00
C SER A 547 -1.99 40.02 -11.89
N THR A 548 -2.29 39.22 -10.88
CA THR A 548 -1.27 38.73 -9.94
C THR A 548 -0.30 37.85 -10.73
N SER A 549 0.92 38.37 -10.95
CA SER A 549 1.97 37.60 -11.60
C SER A 549 2.25 36.34 -10.76
N PRO A 550 2.17 35.12 -11.33
CA PRO A 550 2.53 33.93 -10.58
C PRO A 550 4.02 34.00 -10.23
N SER A 551 4.34 33.90 -8.94
CA SER A 551 5.69 33.57 -8.47
C SER A 551 6.20 32.36 -9.26
N PRO A 552 7.49 32.29 -9.63
CA PRO A 552 8.00 31.31 -10.58
C PRO A 552 7.67 29.88 -10.11
N LEU A 553 6.66 29.29 -10.75
CA LEU A 553 6.34 27.87 -10.58
C LEU A 553 7.56 27.05 -11.01
N LYS A 554 7.73 25.88 -10.40
CA LYS A 554 8.91 24.99 -10.49
C LYS A 554 9.24 24.52 -11.92
N ALA A 555 9.70 25.42 -12.78
CA ALA A 555 9.91 25.17 -14.19
C ALA A 555 10.97 24.09 -14.44
N HIS A 556 11.91 23.91 -13.49
CA HIS A 556 12.97 22.91 -13.53
C HIS A 556 12.44 21.47 -13.51
N ILE A 557 11.30 21.21 -12.86
CA ILE A 557 10.72 19.86 -12.79
C ILE A 557 10.19 19.36 -14.15
N CYS A 558 10.00 20.29 -15.09
CA CYS A 558 9.63 20.02 -16.48
C CYS A 558 10.76 20.26 -17.49
N ASP A 559 11.98 20.61 -17.07
CA ASP A 559 13.12 20.89 -17.98
C ASP A 559 13.58 19.67 -18.79
N LYS A 560 13.16 18.46 -18.38
CA LYS A 560 13.44 17.20 -19.08
C LYS A 560 12.22 16.64 -19.84
N ALA A 561 11.07 17.30 -19.78
CA ALA A 561 9.86 16.84 -20.45
C ALA A 561 9.98 17.00 -21.97
N HIS A 562 9.60 15.95 -22.71
CA HIS A 562 9.51 15.99 -24.17
C HIS A 562 8.54 17.09 -24.65
N ASP A 563 7.42 17.29 -23.95
CA ASP A 563 6.61 18.51 -24.03
C ASP A 563 6.61 19.24 -22.68
N ARG A 564 7.37 20.33 -22.62
CA ARG A 564 7.46 21.20 -21.44
C ARG A 564 6.18 21.99 -21.18
N VAL A 565 5.37 22.29 -22.20
CA VAL A 565 4.10 23.03 -22.05
C VAL A 565 3.04 22.13 -21.44
N SER A 566 2.83 20.93 -21.99
CA SER A 566 1.89 19.94 -21.42
C SER A 566 2.33 19.48 -20.02
N CYS A 567 3.64 19.29 -19.78
CA CYS A 567 4.17 19.01 -18.44
C CYS A 567 3.79 20.13 -17.45
N MET A 568 4.09 21.39 -17.78
CA MET A 568 3.76 22.53 -16.92
C MET A 568 2.25 22.68 -16.72
N ALA A 569 1.42 22.39 -17.71
CA ALA A 569 -0.04 22.41 -17.58
C ALA A 569 -0.55 21.33 -16.61
N MET A 570 -0.09 20.08 -16.73
CA MET A 570 -0.49 18.98 -15.84
C MET A 570 0.06 19.13 -14.41
N VAL A 571 1.25 19.72 -14.25
CA VAL A 571 1.77 20.11 -12.92
C VAL A 571 0.94 21.27 -12.33
N SER A 572 0.54 22.24 -13.16
CA SER A 572 -0.31 23.37 -12.73
C SER A 572 -1.72 22.93 -12.27
N GLU A 573 -2.27 21.85 -12.86
CA GLU A 573 -3.53 21.23 -12.41
C GLU A 573 -3.49 20.86 -10.91
N ILE A 574 -2.31 20.52 -10.39
CA ILE A 574 -2.09 20.11 -9.00
C ILE A 574 -1.71 21.30 -8.12
N THR A 575 -0.81 22.18 -8.58
CA THR A 575 -0.35 23.31 -7.77
C THR A 575 -1.36 24.44 -7.65
N TYR A 576 -2.35 24.55 -8.54
CA TYR A 576 -3.46 25.51 -8.40
C TYR A 576 -4.40 25.17 -7.22
N VAL A 577 -4.34 23.94 -6.70
CA VAL A 577 -5.20 23.44 -5.61
C VAL A 577 -4.56 23.64 -4.23
N ARG A 578 -3.25 23.95 -4.13
CA ARG A 578 -2.53 24.11 -2.86
C ARG A 578 -1.60 25.31 -2.86
N SER A 579 -1.75 26.20 -1.89
CA SER A 579 -0.98 27.44 -1.72
C SER A 579 0.41 27.26 -1.09
N ILE A 580 0.84 26.02 -0.82
CA ILE A 580 2.04 25.69 -0.03
C ILE A 580 3.20 25.26 -0.94
N GLN A 581 4.43 25.69 -0.60
CA GLN A 581 5.68 25.18 -1.21
C GLN A 581 5.93 23.71 -0.82
N MET A 582 5.28 22.77 -1.52
CA MET A 582 5.66 21.36 -1.51
C MET A 582 7.13 21.20 -1.97
N ASN A 583 7.85 20.16 -1.53
CA ASN A 583 9.11 19.78 -2.20
C ASN A 583 8.83 18.97 -3.49
N ASP A 584 9.86 18.68 -4.28
CA ASP A 584 9.67 18.07 -5.62
C ASP A 584 9.28 16.58 -5.56
N ILE A 585 9.70 15.86 -4.52
CA ILE A 585 9.30 14.46 -4.29
C ILE A 585 7.82 14.40 -3.95
N ASP A 586 7.35 15.28 -3.05
CA ASP A 586 5.95 15.35 -2.66
C ASP A 586 5.05 15.73 -3.84
N LEU A 587 5.53 16.65 -4.70
CA LEU A 587 4.82 17.06 -5.91
C LEU A 587 4.69 15.90 -6.91
N LEU A 588 5.73 15.07 -7.07
CA LEU A 588 5.65 13.84 -7.85
C LEU A 588 4.70 12.81 -7.20
N GLN A 589 4.74 12.60 -5.89
CA GLN A 589 3.82 11.67 -5.21
C GLN A 589 2.35 12.07 -5.45
N VAL A 590 2.00 13.35 -5.30
CA VAL A 590 0.63 13.83 -5.54
C VAL A 590 0.26 13.80 -7.03
N PHE A 591 1.22 14.01 -7.94
CA PHE A 591 1.01 13.79 -9.39
C PHE A 591 0.65 12.32 -9.68
N LEU A 592 1.37 11.37 -9.08
CA LEU A 592 1.11 9.93 -9.26
C LEU A 592 -0.22 9.50 -8.62
N GLU A 593 -0.56 10.01 -7.44
CA GLU A 593 -1.88 9.80 -6.81
C GLU A 593 -3.04 10.32 -7.70
N LYS A 594 -2.86 11.48 -8.35
CA LYS A 594 -3.83 12.04 -9.29
C LYS A 594 -3.88 11.25 -10.61
N TYR A 595 -2.74 10.81 -11.13
CA TYR A 595 -2.64 9.96 -12.31
C TYR A 595 -3.39 8.62 -12.13
N MET A 596 -3.42 8.08 -10.91
CA MET A 596 -4.22 6.89 -10.57
C MET A 596 -5.74 7.06 -10.77
N SER A 597 -6.31 8.28 -10.82
CA SER A 597 -7.71 8.45 -11.22
C SER A 597 -7.87 8.21 -12.72
N HIS A 598 -7.09 8.93 -13.53
CA HIS A 598 -7.13 8.84 -15.00
C HIS A 598 -6.87 7.42 -15.52
N LEU A 599 -5.97 6.67 -14.87
CA LEU A 599 -5.71 5.27 -15.20
C LEU A 599 -6.95 4.39 -14.94
N ARG A 600 -7.75 4.67 -13.90
CA ARG A 600 -9.03 3.97 -13.67
C ARG A 600 -10.08 4.36 -14.70
N ASP A 601 -10.19 5.64 -15.02
CA ASP A 601 -11.15 6.14 -16.02
C ASP A 601 -10.91 5.47 -17.39
N ALA A 602 -9.64 5.28 -17.77
CA ALA A 602 -9.23 4.56 -18.98
C ALA A 602 -9.52 3.05 -18.90
N VAL A 603 -9.31 2.40 -17.75
CA VAL A 603 -9.66 0.99 -17.53
C VAL A 603 -11.18 0.78 -17.58
N GLU A 604 -11.96 1.69 -16.99
CA GLU A 604 -13.43 1.66 -17.05
C GLU A 604 -13.89 1.80 -18.52
N MET A 605 -13.35 2.75 -19.28
CA MET A 605 -13.61 2.91 -20.73
C MET A 605 -13.20 1.68 -21.56
N ALA A 606 -12.05 1.07 -21.27
CA ALA A 606 -11.56 -0.12 -21.98
C ALA A 606 -12.47 -1.34 -21.77
N ASN A 607 -12.97 -1.55 -20.54
CA ASN A 607 -13.98 -2.59 -20.27
C ASN A 607 -15.30 -2.29 -21.02
N ASP A 608 -15.73 -1.03 -21.04
CA ASP A 608 -16.95 -0.58 -21.70
C ASP A 608 -16.91 -0.80 -23.23
N VAL A 609 -15.73 -0.62 -23.85
CA VAL A 609 -15.45 -0.96 -25.26
C VAL A 609 -15.39 -2.48 -25.45
N SER A 610 -14.74 -3.22 -24.55
CA SER A 610 -14.64 -4.69 -24.62
C SER A 610 -16.00 -5.39 -24.60
N ASN A 611 -16.98 -4.81 -23.90
CA ASN A 611 -18.36 -5.34 -23.83
C ASN A 611 -19.21 -5.03 -25.10
N ARG A 612 -18.69 -4.25 -26.05
CA ARG A 612 -19.40 -3.79 -27.26
C ARG A 612 -18.81 -4.31 -28.56
N ILE A 613 -17.53 -4.72 -28.55
CA ILE A 613 -16.82 -5.20 -29.73
C ILE A 613 -16.94 -6.72 -29.85
N ASN A 614 -17.32 -7.19 -31.03
CA ASN A 614 -17.49 -8.63 -31.35
C ASN A 614 -16.37 -9.19 -32.24
N ASN A 615 -15.34 -8.40 -32.56
CA ASN A 615 -14.17 -8.85 -33.34
C ASN A 615 -13.14 -9.53 -32.41
N PRO A 616 -12.83 -10.84 -32.59
CA PRO A 616 -11.92 -11.55 -31.70
C PRO A 616 -10.49 -10.97 -31.65
N LYS A 617 -10.00 -10.39 -32.76
CA LYS A 617 -8.66 -9.77 -32.82
C LYS A 617 -8.61 -8.50 -31.96
N GLU A 618 -9.65 -7.65 -32.06
CA GLU A 618 -9.78 -6.45 -31.24
C GLU A 618 -10.01 -6.80 -29.76
N GLN A 619 -10.83 -7.81 -29.45
CA GLN A 619 -11.02 -8.32 -28.08
C GLN A 619 -9.70 -8.79 -27.45
N ALA A 620 -8.86 -9.52 -28.20
CA ALA A 620 -7.55 -9.96 -27.72
C ALA A 620 -6.61 -8.78 -27.42
N ALA A 621 -6.52 -7.80 -28.34
CA ALA A 621 -5.74 -6.58 -28.13
C ALA A 621 -6.24 -5.74 -26.93
N LEU A 622 -7.55 -5.73 -26.69
CA LEU A 622 -8.14 -5.03 -25.54
C LEU A 622 -7.87 -5.74 -24.21
N ALA A 623 -7.91 -7.08 -24.19
CA ALA A 623 -7.53 -7.88 -23.03
C ALA A 623 -6.05 -7.64 -22.64
N ASP A 624 -5.17 -7.55 -23.64
CA ASP A 624 -3.76 -7.17 -23.43
C ASP A 624 -3.63 -5.75 -22.87
N CYS A 625 -4.38 -4.79 -23.40
CA CYS A 625 -4.41 -3.44 -22.85
C CYS A 625 -4.87 -3.41 -21.38
N LEU A 626 -5.86 -4.22 -21.01
CA LEU A 626 -6.36 -4.33 -19.64
C LEU A 626 -5.32 -4.98 -18.70
N GLU A 627 -4.59 -6.03 -19.12
CA GLU A 627 -3.43 -6.58 -18.39
C GLU A 627 -2.37 -5.49 -18.16
N LEU A 628 -2.00 -4.79 -19.22
CA LEU A 628 -0.98 -3.75 -19.20
C LEU A 628 -1.34 -2.57 -18.28
N MET A 629 -2.60 -2.13 -18.27
CA MET A 629 -3.06 -1.07 -17.37
C MET A 629 -3.17 -1.53 -15.91
N ASP A 630 -3.60 -2.77 -15.64
CA ASP A 630 -3.61 -3.31 -14.27
C ASP A 630 -2.20 -3.57 -13.72
N VAL A 631 -1.21 -3.88 -14.58
CA VAL A 631 0.22 -3.88 -14.18
C VAL A 631 0.69 -2.45 -13.92
N SER A 632 0.38 -1.48 -14.79
CA SER A 632 0.75 -0.06 -14.58
C SER A 632 0.19 0.51 -13.28
N LYS A 633 -1.05 0.16 -12.92
CA LYS A 633 -1.69 0.56 -11.65
C LYS A 633 -0.85 0.18 -10.43
N ASP A 634 -0.40 -1.08 -10.37
CA ASP A 634 0.45 -1.56 -9.28
C ASP A 634 1.81 -0.83 -9.29
N LYS A 635 2.41 -0.60 -10.48
CA LYS A 635 3.72 0.05 -10.59
C LYS A 635 3.70 1.56 -10.31
N VAL A 636 2.60 2.27 -10.55
CA VAL A 636 2.40 3.64 -10.07
C VAL A 636 2.27 3.68 -8.55
N MET A 637 1.50 2.75 -7.96
CA MET A 637 1.34 2.65 -6.50
C MET A 637 2.65 2.27 -5.79
N ASP A 638 3.37 1.27 -6.30
CA ASP A 638 4.71 0.89 -5.83
C ASP A 638 5.66 2.11 -5.87
N SER A 639 5.60 2.92 -6.94
CA SER A 639 6.41 4.15 -7.08
C SER A 639 6.08 5.22 -6.03
N VAL A 640 4.79 5.45 -5.73
CA VAL A 640 4.37 6.38 -4.66
C VAL A 640 4.94 5.95 -3.31
N VAL A 641 4.89 4.65 -2.99
CA VAL A 641 5.45 4.09 -1.75
C VAL A 641 6.98 4.21 -1.73
N ALA A 642 7.67 3.90 -2.82
CA ALA A 642 9.13 3.98 -2.90
C ALA A 642 9.67 5.41 -2.75
N LEU A 643 8.99 6.41 -3.35
CA LEU A 643 9.33 7.82 -3.18
C LEU A 643 9.22 8.28 -1.70
N GLY A 644 8.35 7.66 -0.91
CA GLY A 644 8.19 7.92 0.53
C GLY A 644 9.45 7.63 1.35
N TYR A 645 10.31 6.69 0.93
CA TYR A 645 11.60 6.44 1.59
C TYR A 645 12.68 7.49 1.27
N ARG A 646 12.46 8.36 0.26
CA ARG A 646 13.35 9.47 -0.19
C ARG A 646 14.81 9.10 -0.51
N THR A 647 15.14 7.82 -0.67
CA THR A 647 16.52 7.37 -0.94
C THR A 647 16.94 7.55 -2.41
N ALA A 648 18.22 7.33 -2.73
CA ALA A 648 18.66 7.21 -4.13
C ALA A 648 18.14 5.91 -4.78
N HIS A 649 18.22 4.77 -4.07
CA HIS A 649 17.76 3.47 -4.56
C HIS A 649 16.25 3.47 -4.87
N SER A 650 15.42 4.00 -3.97
CA SER A 650 13.96 4.03 -4.15
C SER A 650 13.49 5.05 -5.20
N ARG A 651 14.30 6.08 -5.52
CA ARG A 651 14.12 6.89 -6.74
C ARG A 651 14.45 6.09 -8.00
N SER A 652 15.52 5.28 -7.99
CA SER A 652 15.88 4.39 -9.11
C SER A 652 14.81 3.33 -9.39
N ASP A 653 14.22 2.76 -8.34
CA ASP A 653 13.09 1.82 -8.45
C ASP A 653 11.86 2.51 -9.06
N ALA A 654 11.43 3.66 -8.51
CA ALA A 654 10.34 4.45 -9.08
C ALA A 654 10.62 4.84 -10.54
N HIS A 655 11.87 5.15 -10.91
CA HIS A 655 12.25 5.46 -12.29
C HIS A 655 12.13 4.26 -13.23
N ALA A 656 12.53 3.05 -12.80
CA ALA A 656 12.34 1.82 -13.57
C ALA A 656 10.85 1.44 -13.69
N TRP A 657 10.08 1.60 -12.63
CA TRP A 657 8.64 1.30 -12.60
C TRP A 657 7.84 2.29 -13.45
N LEU A 658 8.08 3.60 -13.35
CA LEU A 658 7.47 4.60 -14.24
C LEU A 658 7.91 4.43 -15.71
N SER A 659 9.14 3.95 -15.96
CA SER A 659 9.57 3.60 -17.32
C SER A 659 8.77 2.43 -17.88
N SER A 660 8.41 1.43 -17.05
CA SER A 660 7.50 0.35 -17.44
C SER A 660 6.06 0.82 -17.67
N VAL A 661 5.57 1.76 -16.85
CA VAL A 661 4.21 2.33 -16.98
C VAL A 661 4.02 3.02 -18.34
N LEU A 662 4.97 3.84 -18.78
CA LEU A 662 4.95 4.43 -20.12
C LEU A 662 4.96 3.34 -21.22
N THR A 663 5.86 2.36 -21.12
CA THR A 663 5.94 1.25 -22.08
C THR A 663 4.64 0.46 -22.15
N ASN A 664 3.96 0.21 -21.02
CA ASN A 664 2.70 -0.50 -20.98
C ASN A 664 1.59 0.23 -21.74
N HIS A 665 1.45 1.54 -21.54
CA HIS A 665 0.45 2.35 -22.24
C HIS A 665 0.75 2.45 -23.74
N VAL A 666 2.01 2.59 -24.12
CA VAL A 666 2.43 2.51 -25.53
C VAL A 666 2.17 1.12 -26.12
N THR A 667 2.46 0.04 -25.38
CA THR A 667 2.22 -1.34 -25.86
C THR A 667 0.73 -1.62 -26.07
N CYS A 668 -0.13 -1.10 -25.19
CA CYS A 668 -1.58 -1.12 -25.40
C CYS A 668 -1.94 -0.37 -26.69
N LEU A 669 -1.50 0.88 -26.83
CA LEU A 669 -1.87 1.72 -27.99
C LEU A 669 -1.31 1.17 -29.31
N ASP A 670 -0.12 0.56 -29.32
CA ASP A 670 0.45 -0.15 -30.47
C ASP A 670 -0.34 -1.40 -30.84
N GLY A 671 -0.91 -2.11 -29.85
CA GLY A 671 -1.70 -3.33 -30.05
C GLY A 671 -3.12 -3.07 -30.53
N LEU A 672 -3.70 -1.91 -30.25
CA LEU A 672 -5.06 -1.56 -30.63
C LEU A 672 -5.18 -1.13 -32.10
N ASP A 673 -6.21 -1.70 -32.74
CA ASP A 673 -6.58 -1.53 -34.15
C ASP A 673 -8.09 -1.18 -34.23
N GLY A 674 -8.57 -0.74 -35.39
CA GLY A 674 -10.00 -0.55 -35.67
C GLY A 674 -10.75 0.38 -34.69
N PRO A 675 -12.08 0.18 -34.53
CA PRO A 675 -12.90 0.94 -33.59
C PRO A 675 -12.40 0.93 -32.14
N ALA A 676 -11.81 -0.18 -31.67
CA ALA A 676 -11.22 -0.25 -30.33
C ALA A 676 -10.15 0.85 -30.12
N ARG A 677 -9.27 1.04 -31.12
CA ARG A 677 -8.26 2.10 -31.11
C ARG A 677 -8.91 3.48 -31.07
N SER A 678 -9.78 3.79 -32.03
CA SER A 678 -10.34 5.14 -32.20
C SER A 678 -11.11 5.67 -30.99
N ILE A 679 -11.65 4.79 -30.14
CA ILE A 679 -12.32 5.18 -28.89
C ILE A 679 -11.32 5.40 -27.75
N LEU A 680 -10.29 4.55 -27.62
CA LEU A 680 -9.38 4.54 -26.47
C LEU A 680 -8.15 5.44 -26.64
N GLU A 681 -7.73 5.71 -27.88
CA GLU A 681 -6.54 6.50 -28.22
C GLU A 681 -6.47 7.87 -27.52
N PRO A 682 -7.54 8.69 -27.42
CA PRO A 682 -7.50 9.96 -26.67
C PRO A 682 -7.28 9.78 -25.16
N SER A 683 -7.75 8.66 -24.59
CA SER A 683 -7.55 8.34 -23.17
C SER A 683 -6.13 7.83 -22.92
N LEU A 684 -5.64 6.94 -23.79
CA LEU A 684 -4.30 6.36 -23.73
C LEU A 684 -3.22 7.43 -23.94
N GLU A 685 -3.41 8.38 -24.87
CA GLU A 685 -2.49 9.52 -25.03
C GLU A 685 -2.46 10.43 -23.79
N ASN A 686 -3.57 10.56 -23.04
CA ASN A 686 -3.52 11.25 -21.73
C ASN A 686 -2.66 10.48 -20.72
N LEU A 687 -2.78 9.15 -20.66
CA LEU A 687 -1.94 8.32 -19.78
C LEU A 687 -0.46 8.35 -20.21
N ILE A 688 -0.18 8.30 -21.51
CA ILE A 688 1.18 8.41 -22.08
C ILE A 688 1.79 9.77 -21.73
N SER A 689 1.03 10.87 -21.90
CA SER A 689 1.48 12.22 -21.54
C SER A 689 1.75 12.34 -20.03
N ARG A 690 0.86 11.82 -19.17
CA ARG A 690 1.10 11.77 -17.71
C ARG A 690 2.28 10.87 -17.32
N ALA A 691 2.51 9.76 -18.00
CA ALA A 691 3.67 8.90 -17.77
C ALA A 691 4.99 9.58 -18.19
N ARG A 692 5.02 10.26 -19.35
CA ARG A 692 6.15 11.09 -19.79
C ARG A 692 6.45 12.22 -18.80
N THR A 693 5.41 12.92 -18.30
CA THR A 693 5.57 13.93 -17.25
C THR A 693 6.11 13.35 -15.95
N SER A 694 5.58 12.19 -15.50
CA SER A 694 6.10 11.49 -14.32
C SER A 694 7.57 11.12 -14.44
N LEU A 695 8.02 10.73 -15.65
CA LEU A 695 9.42 10.44 -15.96
C LEU A 695 10.30 11.70 -15.98
N ALA A 696 9.85 12.78 -16.59
CA ALA A 696 10.57 14.06 -16.56
C ALA A 696 10.78 14.55 -15.12
N MET A 697 9.74 14.44 -14.29
CA MET A 697 9.78 14.80 -12.86
C MET A 697 10.72 13.87 -12.07
N VAL A 698 10.67 12.54 -12.26
CA VAL A 698 11.55 11.61 -11.51
C VAL A 698 13.02 11.76 -11.91
N VAL A 699 13.31 12.14 -13.17
CA VAL A 699 14.67 12.49 -13.62
C VAL A 699 15.12 13.82 -13.01
N ALA A 700 14.26 14.85 -12.98
CA ALA A 700 14.60 16.16 -12.42
C ALA A 700 14.94 16.13 -10.91
N ILE A 701 14.35 15.18 -10.15
CA ILE A 701 14.60 15.01 -8.71
C ILE A 701 15.69 13.96 -8.38
N SER A 702 16.31 13.35 -9.39
CA SER A 702 17.34 12.32 -9.19
C SER A 702 18.75 12.91 -9.33
N PRO A 703 19.75 12.45 -8.54
CA PRO A 703 21.08 13.07 -8.54
C PRO A 703 21.85 12.70 -9.82
N PRO A 704 22.60 13.63 -10.44
CA PRO A 704 23.47 13.30 -11.57
C PRO A 704 24.59 12.32 -11.18
N ASN A 705 24.47 11.04 -11.58
CA ASN A 705 25.48 9.96 -11.69
C ASN A 705 26.79 10.08 -10.86
N ALA A 706 26.71 10.32 -9.55
CA ALA A 706 27.88 10.35 -8.66
C ALA A 706 27.73 9.48 -7.40
N GLU A 707 26.60 9.57 -6.69
CA GLU A 707 26.43 8.90 -5.38
C GLU A 707 25.95 7.45 -5.42
N VAL A 708 25.59 6.92 -6.60
CA VAL A 708 25.20 5.50 -6.75
C VAL A 708 26.39 4.56 -6.53
N LEU A 709 27.63 5.07 -6.62
CA LEU A 709 28.88 4.30 -6.52
C LEU A 709 29.47 4.24 -5.09
N ARG A 710 28.63 4.05 -4.07
CA ARG A 710 29.08 3.42 -2.81
C ARG A 710 28.71 1.93 -2.83
N PRO A 711 29.67 1.01 -2.66
CA PRO A 711 29.34 -0.41 -2.46
C PRO A 711 28.35 -0.56 -1.31
N LEU A 712 27.25 -1.28 -1.54
CA LEU A 712 26.28 -1.56 -0.48
C LEU A 712 26.93 -2.41 0.62
N ASN A 713 27.00 -1.85 1.82
CA ASN A 713 27.48 -2.54 3.02
C ASN A 713 26.45 -3.59 3.47
N GLY A 714 26.48 -4.75 2.83
CA GLY A 714 25.92 -6.01 3.33
C GLY A 714 24.41 -6.25 3.12
N ASP A 715 23.58 -5.21 3.01
CA ASP A 715 22.12 -5.38 2.95
C ASP A 715 21.63 -5.99 1.63
N PHE A 716 21.00 -7.16 1.73
CA PHE A 716 20.38 -7.89 0.61
C PHE A 716 18.87 -7.61 0.50
N PRO A 717 18.26 -7.73 -0.69
CA PRO A 717 16.81 -7.65 -0.85
C PRO A 717 16.09 -8.70 0.00
N SER A 718 15.15 -8.27 0.83
CA SER A 718 14.48 -9.11 1.84
C SER A 718 13.59 -10.24 1.28
N TRP A 719 13.58 -10.46 -0.03
CA TRP A 719 12.89 -11.56 -0.72
C TRP A 719 13.84 -12.70 -1.14
N VAL A 720 15.15 -12.54 -0.90
CA VAL A 720 16.19 -13.54 -1.18
C VAL A 720 16.95 -13.89 0.08
N THR A 721 17.24 -15.17 0.25
CA THR A 721 17.99 -15.73 1.38
C THR A 721 19.36 -16.25 0.92
N PRO A 722 20.33 -16.45 1.83
CA PRO A 722 21.59 -17.13 1.51
C PRO A 722 21.43 -18.57 0.98
N ARG A 723 20.25 -19.19 1.14
CA ARG A 723 19.92 -20.49 0.54
C ARG A 723 19.68 -20.38 -0.97
N ASP A 724 19.13 -19.26 -1.42
CA ASP A 724 18.77 -19.06 -2.84
C ASP A 724 20.01 -18.89 -3.72
N ARG A 725 21.08 -18.25 -3.20
CA ARG A 725 22.39 -18.17 -3.90
C ARG A 725 22.87 -19.54 -4.38
N LYS A 726 22.75 -20.56 -3.53
CA LYS A 726 23.18 -21.93 -3.86
C LYS A 726 22.33 -22.59 -4.96
N LEU A 727 21.15 -22.09 -5.31
CA LEU A 727 20.26 -22.72 -6.29
C LEU A 727 20.68 -22.46 -7.75
N LEU A 728 21.43 -21.38 -8.02
CA LEU A 728 21.93 -21.08 -9.37
C LEU A 728 23.38 -21.58 -9.57
N GLU A 729 24.10 -21.76 -8.46
CA GLU A 729 25.39 -22.46 -8.36
C GLU A 729 25.25 -24.00 -8.42
N ALA A 730 24.08 -24.54 -8.04
CA ALA A 730 23.79 -25.98 -8.03
C ALA A 730 23.55 -26.58 -9.43
N PHE A 731 23.85 -27.88 -9.55
CA PHE A 731 23.35 -28.72 -10.64
C PHE A 731 21.89 -29.14 -10.37
N PRO A 732 21.09 -29.50 -11.38
CA PRO A 732 19.67 -29.84 -11.20
C PRO A 732 19.37 -30.89 -10.12
N ASN A 733 20.26 -31.87 -9.94
CA ASN A 733 20.13 -32.93 -8.93
C ASN A 733 20.24 -32.43 -7.47
N ASP A 734 20.88 -31.28 -7.23
CA ASP A 734 21.11 -30.71 -5.89
C ASP A 734 20.01 -29.68 -5.50
N ILE A 735 19.09 -29.38 -6.42
CA ILE A 735 18.03 -28.38 -6.23
C ILE A 735 16.90 -28.96 -5.37
N ASN A 736 16.85 -28.55 -4.11
CA ASN A 736 15.75 -28.85 -3.19
C ASN A 736 14.50 -28.02 -3.56
N ALA A 737 13.76 -28.50 -4.56
CA ALA A 737 12.58 -27.85 -5.13
C ALA A 737 11.35 -27.90 -4.20
N ASN A 738 10.42 -26.96 -4.37
CA ASN A 738 9.15 -26.97 -3.65
C ASN A 738 8.16 -27.96 -4.29
N VAL A 739 8.13 -28.03 -5.62
CA VAL A 739 7.32 -28.97 -6.40
C VAL A 739 8.07 -29.41 -7.66
N VAL A 740 7.79 -30.63 -8.11
CA VAL A 740 8.39 -31.25 -9.30
C VAL A 740 7.33 -31.49 -10.36
N VAL A 741 7.63 -31.17 -11.62
CA VAL A 741 6.79 -31.43 -12.79
C VAL A 741 7.42 -32.54 -13.62
N ALA A 742 6.68 -33.59 -13.93
CA ALA A 742 7.18 -34.72 -14.70
C ALA A 742 6.07 -35.38 -15.54
N LYS A 743 6.26 -35.46 -16.87
CA LYS A 743 5.23 -35.97 -17.79
C LYS A 743 4.92 -37.47 -17.61
N ASP A 744 5.90 -38.22 -17.11
CA ASP A 744 5.78 -39.65 -16.75
C ASP A 744 4.96 -39.88 -15.46
N GLY A 745 4.63 -38.82 -14.70
CA GLY A 745 3.95 -38.91 -13.40
C GLY A 745 4.88 -39.11 -12.21
N SER A 746 6.20 -39.06 -12.38
CA SER A 746 7.21 -39.20 -11.31
C SER A 746 7.46 -37.89 -10.52
N GLY A 747 6.46 -37.01 -10.46
CA GLY A 747 6.50 -35.69 -9.84
C GLY A 747 5.14 -35.30 -9.25
N ASN A 748 5.03 -34.10 -8.68
CA ASN A 748 3.80 -33.59 -8.08
C ASN A 748 2.74 -33.21 -9.12
N TYR A 749 3.17 -32.74 -10.30
CA TYR A 749 2.32 -32.24 -11.37
C TYR A 749 2.73 -32.80 -12.73
N LYS A 750 1.79 -32.83 -13.68
CA LYS A 750 2.07 -33.27 -15.06
C LYS A 750 2.28 -32.10 -16.01
N THR A 751 1.65 -30.96 -15.73
CA THR A 751 1.83 -29.70 -16.48
C THR A 751 2.59 -28.68 -15.64
N ILE A 752 3.23 -27.72 -16.29
CA ILE A 752 3.98 -26.64 -15.63
C ILE A 752 2.99 -25.57 -15.14
N GLN A 753 1.90 -25.34 -15.86
CA GLN A 753 0.86 -24.39 -15.42
C GLN A 753 0.15 -24.82 -14.12
N GLU A 754 -0.01 -26.13 -13.85
CA GLU A 754 -0.44 -26.66 -12.55
C GLU A 754 0.52 -26.21 -11.42
N ALA A 755 1.82 -26.37 -11.62
CA ALA A 755 2.83 -26.00 -10.62
C ALA A 755 2.89 -24.48 -10.40
N VAL A 756 2.78 -23.68 -11.47
CA VAL A 756 2.68 -22.21 -11.38
C VAL A 756 1.40 -21.80 -10.63
N ALA A 757 0.27 -22.48 -10.87
CA ALA A 757 -0.97 -22.25 -10.14
C ALA A 757 -0.82 -22.54 -8.63
N SER A 758 -0.10 -23.61 -8.26
CA SER A 758 0.18 -24.00 -6.87
C SER A 758 1.07 -23.02 -6.09
N ALA A 759 1.92 -22.25 -6.77
CA ALA A 759 2.83 -21.28 -6.14
C ALA A 759 2.06 -20.19 -5.36
N PRO A 760 2.50 -19.80 -4.15
CA PRO A 760 1.75 -18.87 -3.31
C PRO A 760 1.71 -17.44 -3.88
N ASN A 761 0.51 -16.88 -4.05
CA ASN A 761 0.33 -15.50 -4.50
C ASN A 761 0.98 -14.51 -3.51
N LYS A 762 1.79 -13.58 -4.03
CA LYS A 762 2.64 -12.63 -3.29
C LYS A 762 3.60 -13.33 -2.31
N GLY A 763 4.20 -14.45 -2.73
CA GLY A 763 5.21 -15.18 -1.97
C GLY A 763 6.40 -14.31 -1.56
N LYS A 764 6.79 -14.37 -0.28
CA LYS A 764 7.89 -13.56 0.31
C LYS A 764 9.27 -14.21 0.18
N SER A 765 9.33 -15.47 -0.23
CA SER A 765 10.53 -16.28 -0.47
C SER A 765 10.48 -16.88 -1.87
N ARG A 766 11.60 -17.41 -2.35
CA ARG A 766 11.64 -18.23 -3.57
C ARG A 766 10.62 -19.36 -3.52
N TYR A 767 9.99 -19.66 -4.65
CA TYR A 767 9.21 -20.87 -4.87
C TYR A 767 9.74 -21.60 -6.10
N VAL A 768 10.36 -22.75 -5.90
CA VAL A 768 11.12 -23.48 -6.91
C VAL A 768 10.27 -24.60 -7.52
N ILE A 769 10.05 -24.49 -8.82
CA ILE A 769 9.41 -25.49 -9.67
C ILE A 769 10.52 -26.16 -10.48
N TYR A 770 10.80 -27.43 -10.19
CA TYR A 770 11.74 -28.25 -10.97
C TYR A 770 10.97 -29.02 -12.05
N VAL A 771 11.41 -28.94 -13.30
CA VAL A 771 10.73 -29.51 -14.48
C VAL A 771 11.66 -30.52 -15.14
N LYS A 772 11.38 -31.81 -14.96
CA LYS A 772 12.20 -32.89 -15.52
C LYS A 772 12.25 -32.83 -17.05
N LYS A 773 13.24 -33.50 -17.64
CA LYS A 773 13.45 -33.61 -19.08
C LYS A 773 12.19 -34.04 -19.84
N GLY A 774 12.00 -33.48 -21.02
CA GLY A 774 10.87 -33.72 -21.91
C GLY A 774 10.36 -32.44 -22.57
N THR A 775 9.46 -32.63 -23.55
CA THR A 775 8.85 -31.54 -24.31
C THR A 775 7.44 -31.26 -23.80
N TYR A 776 7.23 -30.10 -23.19
CA TYR A 776 5.98 -29.62 -22.60
C TYR A 776 5.29 -28.68 -23.59
N LYS A 777 4.15 -29.10 -24.15
CA LYS A 777 3.41 -28.31 -25.15
C LYS A 777 2.32 -27.52 -24.45
N GLU A 778 2.71 -26.37 -23.89
CA GLU A 778 1.91 -25.53 -22.99
C GLU A 778 2.23 -24.06 -23.26
N ASN A 779 1.20 -23.20 -23.26
CA ASN A 779 1.39 -21.75 -23.12
C ASN A 779 1.22 -21.40 -21.63
N ILE A 780 2.21 -20.74 -21.03
CA ILE A 780 2.32 -20.57 -19.57
C ILE A 780 2.33 -19.08 -19.20
N GLU A 781 1.55 -18.70 -18.18
CA GLU A 781 1.52 -17.34 -17.67
C GLU A 781 1.85 -17.29 -16.16
N ILE A 782 3.00 -16.68 -15.83
CA ILE A 782 3.43 -16.34 -14.47
C ILE A 782 3.03 -14.89 -14.18
N GLY A 783 1.72 -14.63 -14.09
CA GLY A 783 1.14 -13.29 -13.93
C GLY A 783 1.55 -12.57 -12.63
N LYS A 784 1.29 -11.25 -12.55
CA LYS A 784 1.87 -10.33 -11.53
C LYS A 784 1.74 -10.76 -10.05
N ALA A 785 0.74 -11.59 -9.71
CA ALA A 785 0.56 -12.13 -8.37
C ALA A 785 1.60 -13.21 -7.99
N LYS A 786 2.23 -13.90 -8.95
CA LYS A 786 3.17 -15.01 -8.75
C LYS A 786 4.62 -14.51 -8.57
N LYS A 787 4.82 -13.55 -7.65
CA LYS A 787 6.16 -13.04 -7.31
C LYS A 787 7.06 -14.17 -6.76
N ASN A 788 8.35 -14.08 -7.01
CA ASN A 788 9.41 -14.97 -6.52
C ASN A 788 9.38 -16.44 -7.01
N VAL A 789 8.69 -16.74 -8.12
CA VAL A 789 8.75 -18.06 -8.76
C VAL A 789 10.11 -18.27 -9.46
N MET A 790 10.67 -19.46 -9.30
CA MET A 790 11.80 -19.98 -10.08
C MET A 790 11.34 -21.25 -10.81
N ILE A 791 11.61 -21.33 -12.12
CA ILE A 791 11.40 -22.55 -12.93
C ILE A 791 12.78 -23.03 -13.38
N THR A 792 13.12 -24.30 -13.14
CA THR A 792 14.42 -24.87 -13.48
C THR A 792 14.29 -26.26 -14.11
N GLY A 793 15.08 -26.56 -15.14
CA GLY A 793 15.03 -27.83 -15.88
C GLY A 793 16.23 -28.76 -15.65
N ASP A 794 16.25 -29.86 -16.41
CA ASP A 794 17.37 -30.82 -16.48
C ASP A 794 18.52 -30.38 -17.43
N GLY A 795 18.41 -29.20 -18.03
CA GLY A 795 19.36 -28.66 -19.03
C GLY A 795 18.63 -28.10 -20.25
N MET A 796 19.22 -27.09 -20.90
CA MET A 796 18.57 -26.35 -22.00
C MET A 796 18.26 -27.18 -23.25
N ASP A 797 18.91 -28.34 -23.43
CA ASP A 797 18.62 -29.30 -24.50
C ASP A 797 17.75 -30.48 -24.04
N SER A 798 17.38 -30.54 -22.74
CA SER A 798 16.65 -31.66 -22.12
C SER A 798 15.23 -31.30 -21.68
N THR A 799 15.01 -30.13 -21.07
CA THR A 799 13.67 -29.65 -20.69
C THR A 799 13.24 -28.56 -21.66
N ILE A 800 12.19 -28.80 -22.45
CA ILE A 800 11.72 -27.89 -23.52
C ILE A 800 10.27 -27.52 -23.28
N ILE A 801 9.97 -26.22 -23.19
CA ILE A 801 8.61 -25.68 -23.18
C ILE A 801 8.33 -25.12 -24.58
N THR A 802 7.28 -25.60 -25.23
CA THR A 802 7.03 -25.33 -26.66
C THR A 802 5.59 -24.92 -26.96
N GLY A 803 5.44 -23.88 -27.78
CA GLY A 803 4.16 -23.35 -28.26
C GLY A 803 4.23 -22.97 -29.74
N SER A 804 3.11 -22.49 -30.29
CA SER A 804 3.05 -22.08 -31.71
C SER A 804 2.07 -20.93 -32.00
N LEU A 805 1.71 -20.15 -30.97
CA LEU A 805 0.87 -18.96 -31.15
C LEU A 805 1.66 -17.89 -31.92
N ASN A 806 0.97 -17.18 -32.81
CA ASN A 806 1.59 -16.25 -33.76
C ASN A 806 0.55 -15.26 -34.32
N VAL A 807 1.02 -14.16 -34.92
CA VAL A 807 0.15 -13.09 -35.42
C VAL A 807 -0.64 -13.47 -36.67
N VAL A 808 -0.09 -14.31 -37.57
CA VAL A 808 -0.80 -14.75 -38.78
C VAL A 808 -2.05 -15.58 -38.45
N ASP A 809 -2.00 -16.40 -37.39
CA ASP A 809 -3.12 -17.21 -36.91
C ASP A 809 -4.00 -16.47 -35.88
N GLY A 810 -3.88 -15.14 -35.78
CA GLY A 810 -4.81 -14.28 -35.04
C GLY A 810 -4.44 -13.96 -33.59
N SER A 811 -3.25 -14.34 -33.11
CA SER A 811 -2.73 -13.86 -31.82
C SER A 811 -2.27 -12.40 -31.91
N THR A 812 -2.14 -11.73 -30.77
CA THR A 812 -1.28 -10.53 -30.67
C THR A 812 0.17 -10.96 -30.50
N THR A 813 1.16 -10.11 -30.82
CA THR A 813 2.56 -10.39 -30.46
C THR A 813 2.70 -10.64 -28.95
N PHE A 814 1.98 -9.89 -28.12
CA PHE A 814 2.06 -9.94 -26.66
C PHE A 814 1.53 -11.25 -26.04
N LYS A 815 0.49 -11.87 -26.61
CA LYS A 815 0.00 -13.21 -26.21
C LYS A 815 0.53 -14.36 -27.07
N SER A 816 1.29 -14.09 -28.14
CA SER A 816 1.98 -15.14 -28.90
C SER A 816 3.04 -15.91 -28.09
N ALA A 817 3.43 -15.37 -26.92
CA ALA A 817 4.43 -15.92 -26.03
C ALA A 817 4.12 -17.37 -25.60
N THR A 818 5.08 -18.27 -25.79
CA THR A 818 5.03 -19.62 -25.21
C THR A 818 5.12 -19.57 -23.69
N VAL A 819 5.97 -18.70 -23.14
CA VAL A 819 5.96 -18.37 -21.71
C VAL A 819 5.95 -16.86 -21.51
N ALA A 820 5.05 -16.37 -20.65
CA ALA A 820 4.96 -14.97 -20.24
C ALA A 820 5.19 -14.84 -18.72
N ALA A 821 6.21 -14.06 -18.32
CA ALA A 821 6.58 -13.85 -16.91
C ALA A 821 6.42 -12.38 -16.50
N VAL A 822 5.55 -12.12 -15.52
CA VAL A 822 5.20 -10.77 -15.01
C VAL A 822 5.34 -10.66 -13.48
N GLY A 823 5.34 -11.78 -12.75
CA GLY A 823 5.61 -11.79 -11.31
C GLY A 823 7.06 -11.39 -10.97
N ASP A 824 7.25 -10.25 -10.30
CA ASP A 824 8.58 -9.74 -9.91
C ASP A 824 9.48 -10.80 -9.22
N GLY A 825 10.78 -10.73 -9.48
CA GLY A 825 11.77 -11.70 -9.00
C GLY A 825 11.71 -13.05 -9.71
N PHE A 826 11.14 -13.13 -10.92
CA PHE A 826 11.09 -14.36 -11.70
C PHE A 826 12.50 -14.88 -12.06
N ILE A 827 12.71 -16.19 -11.96
CA ILE A 827 13.94 -16.85 -12.42
C ILE A 827 13.61 -18.02 -13.34
N ALA A 828 14.33 -18.13 -14.46
CA ALA A 828 14.35 -19.31 -15.32
C ALA A 828 15.78 -19.87 -15.40
N GLN A 829 15.93 -21.20 -15.32
CA GLN A 829 17.25 -21.85 -15.40
C GLN A 829 17.23 -23.21 -16.11
N ASP A 830 18.31 -23.53 -16.84
CA ASP A 830 18.58 -24.89 -17.38
C ASP A 830 17.41 -25.50 -18.18
N LEU A 831 16.77 -24.71 -19.06
CA LEU A 831 15.64 -25.16 -19.90
C LEU A 831 15.52 -24.37 -21.21
N CYS A 832 14.70 -24.84 -22.14
CA CYS A 832 14.38 -24.17 -23.40
C CYS A 832 12.96 -23.57 -23.39
N PHE A 833 12.83 -22.35 -23.89
CA PHE A 833 11.57 -21.75 -24.34
C PHE A 833 11.56 -21.72 -25.88
N GLN A 834 10.55 -22.30 -26.51
CA GLN A 834 10.50 -22.45 -27.97
C GLN A 834 9.15 -22.07 -28.57
N ASN A 835 9.14 -21.32 -29.67
CA ASN A 835 7.95 -21.12 -30.50
C ASN A 835 8.17 -21.69 -31.91
N THR A 836 7.40 -22.74 -32.25
CA THR A 836 7.58 -23.52 -33.48
C THR A 836 6.68 -23.08 -34.63
N ALA A 837 6.15 -21.85 -34.61
CA ALA A 837 5.26 -21.36 -35.68
C ALA A 837 5.96 -21.27 -37.05
N GLY A 838 7.27 -20.98 -37.08
CA GLY A 838 8.05 -20.79 -38.30
C GLY A 838 7.98 -19.36 -38.86
N PRO A 839 8.92 -18.95 -39.74
CA PRO A 839 9.05 -17.56 -40.18
C PRO A 839 7.87 -17.08 -41.04
N GLN A 840 7.17 -18.01 -41.70
CA GLN A 840 5.96 -17.77 -42.49
C GLN A 840 4.72 -17.41 -41.64
N LYS A 841 4.86 -17.36 -40.30
CA LYS A 841 3.84 -16.95 -39.35
C LYS A 841 4.12 -15.58 -38.71
N HIS A 842 5.16 -14.89 -39.17
CA HIS A 842 5.62 -13.59 -38.66
C HIS A 842 5.86 -13.62 -37.14
N GLN A 843 5.38 -12.63 -36.38
CA GLN A 843 5.65 -12.49 -34.95
C GLN A 843 5.15 -13.70 -34.15
N ALA A 844 6.07 -14.40 -33.48
CA ALA A 844 5.79 -15.64 -32.74
C ALA A 844 6.75 -15.79 -31.55
N VAL A 845 6.40 -15.18 -30.40
CA VAL A 845 7.29 -15.05 -29.24
C VAL A 845 7.51 -16.41 -28.54
N ALA A 846 8.76 -16.72 -28.21
CA ALA A 846 9.11 -17.86 -27.35
C ALA A 846 8.99 -17.46 -25.86
N LEU A 847 9.64 -16.37 -25.46
CA LEU A 847 9.64 -15.86 -24.09
C LEU A 847 9.28 -14.36 -24.05
N ARG A 848 8.26 -13.99 -23.28
CA ARG A 848 7.95 -12.60 -22.87
C ARG A 848 8.30 -12.41 -21.40
N VAL A 849 9.08 -11.39 -21.08
CA VAL A 849 9.39 -10.99 -19.70
C VAL A 849 9.02 -9.54 -19.47
N GLY A 850 8.19 -9.30 -18.46
CA GLY A 850 7.80 -8.01 -17.90
C GLY A 850 7.77 -8.08 -16.37
N ALA A 851 8.76 -8.75 -15.78
CA ALA A 851 8.94 -8.94 -14.34
C ALA A 851 10.21 -8.20 -13.89
N ASP A 852 10.13 -7.39 -12.84
CA ASP A 852 11.30 -6.65 -12.34
C ASP A 852 12.27 -7.58 -11.59
N GLN A 853 13.57 -7.24 -11.63
CA GLN A 853 14.65 -7.97 -10.97
C GLN A 853 14.66 -9.47 -11.37
N SER A 854 14.46 -9.75 -12.66
CA SER A 854 14.35 -11.11 -13.21
C SER A 854 15.66 -11.65 -13.81
N VAL A 855 15.88 -12.97 -13.71
CA VAL A 855 17.10 -13.65 -14.18
C VAL A 855 16.77 -14.84 -15.07
N ILE A 856 17.41 -14.92 -16.23
CA ILE A 856 17.34 -16.07 -17.14
C ILE A 856 18.76 -16.61 -17.31
N ASN A 857 19.02 -17.83 -16.82
CA ASN A 857 20.38 -18.37 -16.65
C ASN A 857 20.52 -19.73 -17.36
N ARG A 858 21.49 -19.89 -18.26
CA ARG A 858 21.72 -21.15 -19.00
C ARG A 858 20.45 -21.69 -19.69
N CYS A 859 19.66 -20.81 -20.30
CA CYS A 859 18.45 -21.18 -21.04
C CYS A 859 18.66 -21.10 -22.55
N ARG A 860 17.88 -21.89 -23.31
CA ARG A 860 17.69 -21.70 -24.76
C ARG A 860 16.39 -20.93 -25.01
N ILE A 861 16.41 -20.04 -25.99
CA ILE A 861 15.25 -19.27 -26.46
C ILE A 861 15.25 -19.33 -27.99
N ASP A 862 14.30 -20.06 -28.56
CA ASP A 862 14.35 -20.54 -29.96
C ASP A 862 13.02 -20.28 -30.70
N ALA A 863 13.06 -19.40 -31.70
CA ALA A 863 11.97 -19.22 -32.66
C ALA A 863 12.52 -18.63 -33.98
N TYR A 864 11.76 -17.73 -34.60
CA TYR A 864 12.15 -17.01 -35.81
C TYR A 864 12.02 -15.51 -35.61
N GLN A 865 10.88 -14.92 -35.97
CA GLN A 865 10.62 -13.50 -35.78
C GLN A 865 10.11 -13.24 -34.35
N ASP A 866 10.52 -12.13 -33.74
CA ASP A 866 10.09 -11.69 -32.39
C ASP A 866 10.38 -12.73 -31.28
N THR A 867 11.50 -13.45 -31.37
CA THR A 867 11.80 -14.62 -30.49
C THR A 867 11.77 -14.29 -28.99
N LEU A 868 12.49 -13.25 -28.57
CA LEU A 868 12.62 -12.84 -27.17
C LEU A 868 12.07 -11.43 -26.96
N TYR A 869 10.95 -11.33 -26.24
CA TYR A 869 10.31 -10.07 -25.89
C TYR A 869 10.74 -9.61 -24.49
N THR A 870 11.86 -8.87 -24.44
CA THR A 870 12.31 -8.13 -23.24
C THR A 870 11.43 -6.89 -23.07
N HIS A 871 10.18 -7.11 -22.67
CA HIS A 871 9.10 -6.11 -22.74
C HIS A 871 9.36 -4.90 -21.84
N THR A 872 9.55 -5.10 -20.53
CA THR A 872 9.63 -4.05 -19.51
C THR A 872 10.51 -4.41 -18.31
N LEU A 873 10.83 -3.41 -17.47
CA LEU A 873 11.52 -3.55 -16.18
C LEU A 873 12.97 -4.07 -16.28
N ARG A 874 13.62 -4.39 -15.16
CA ARG A 874 15.04 -4.77 -15.11
C ARG A 874 15.23 -6.28 -15.24
N GLN A 875 16.05 -6.69 -16.22
CA GLN A 875 16.24 -8.09 -16.59
C GLN A 875 17.72 -8.43 -16.80
N PHE A 876 18.13 -9.65 -16.45
CA PHE A 876 19.48 -10.16 -16.69
C PHE A 876 19.45 -11.54 -17.36
N TYR A 877 20.16 -11.68 -18.49
CA TYR A 877 20.29 -12.92 -19.23
C TYR A 877 21.74 -13.37 -19.22
N ARG A 878 22.01 -14.59 -18.76
CA ARG A 878 23.36 -15.10 -18.49
C ARG A 878 23.57 -16.48 -19.10
N ASP A 879 24.69 -16.66 -19.81
CA ASP A 879 25.11 -17.95 -20.41
C ASP A 879 24.02 -18.61 -21.28
N CYS A 880 23.12 -17.79 -21.87
CA CYS A 880 21.96 -18.25 -22.65
C CYS A 880 22.28 -18.42 -24.14
N TYR A 881 21.49 -19.24 -24.83
CA TYR A 881 21.47 -19.38 -26.28
C TYR A 881 20.16 -18.79 -26.84
N VAL A 882 20.24 -17.73 -27.63
CA VAL A 882 19.06 -17.05 -28.21
C VAL A 882 19.17 -17.09 -29.73
N THR A 883 18.17 -17.64 -30.44
CA THR A 883 18.21 -17.76 -31.90
C THR A 883 16.90 -17.36 -32.58
N GLY A 884 17.04 -16.63 -33.68
CA GLY A 884 15.92 -16.12 -34.47
C GLY A 884 16.37 -15.42 -35.74
N THR A 885 15.50 -14.58 -36.30
CA THR A 885 15.65 -13.97 -37.63
C THR A 885 15.38 -12.46 -37.61
N VAL A 886 14.12 -12.05 -37.76
CA VAL A 886 13.68 -10.66 -37.71
C VAL A 886 13.43 -10.27 -36.26
N ASP A 887 14.00 -9.13 -35.84
CA ASP A 887 13.75 -8.46 -34.57
C ASP A 887 13.81 -9.39 -33.35
N PHE A 888 14.74 -10.35 -33.34
CA PHE A 888 14.61 -11.52 -32.46
C PHE A 888 14.92 -11.25 -30.97
N ILE A 889 15.43 -10.06 -30.64
CA ILE A 889 15.47 -9.50 -29.28
C ILE A 889 14.85 -8.09 -29.33
N PHE A 890 13.66 -7.92 -28.76
CA PHE A 890 12.89 -6.67 -28.89
C PHE A 890 12.14 -6.31 -27.60
N GLY A 891 11.60 -5.09 -27.57
CA GLY A 891 10.96 -4.53 -26.38
C GLY A 891 11.71 -3.33 -25.79
N ASN A 892 11.34 -2.94 -24.58
CA ASN A 892 11.80 -1.71 -23.92
C ASN A 892 12.06 -1.94 -22.42
N ALA A 893 12.68 -3.08 -22.09
CA ALA A 893 13.27 -3.35 -20.78
C ALA A 893 14.56 -2.54 -20.56
N ALA A 894 15.02 -2.48 -19.32
CA ALA A 894 16.44 -2.28 -19.01
C ALA A 894 17.07 -3.68 -18.91
N VAL A 895 17.84 -4.08 -19.92
CA VAL A 895 18.31 -5.47 -20.04
C VAL A 895 19.79 -5.56 -20.39
N VAL A 896 20.51 -6.43 -19.67
CA VAL A 896 21.86 -6.87 -20.02
C VAL A 896 21.81 -8.36 -20.38
N LEU A 897 22.31 -8.69 -21.57
CA LEU A 897 22.64 -10.04 -21.99
C LEU A 897 24.17 -10.20 -21.87
N GLN A 898 24.63 -11.16 -21.06
CA GLN A 898 26.04 -11.33 -20.73
C GLN A 898 26.53 -12.76 -20.96
N ASN A 899 27.62 -12.91 -21.72
CA ASN A 899 28.20 -14.19 -22.12
C ASN A 899 27.22 -15.13 -22.85
N CYS A 900 26.24 -14.56 -23.55
CA CYS A 900 25.25 -15.31 -24.32
C CYS A 900 25.73 -15.61 -25.75
N GLN A 901 25.18 -16.66 -26.36
CA GLN A 901 25.27 -16.90 -27.80
C GLN A 901 24.01 -16.36 -28.48
N LEU A 902 24.17 -15.38 -29.37
CA LEU A 902 23.09 -14.73 -30.11
C LEU A 902 23.21 -15.15 -31.57
N VAL A 903 22.32 -16.04 -32.02
CA VAL A 903 22.52 -16.82 -33.24
C VAL A 903 21.47 -16.49 -34.29
N ALA A 904 21.88 -15.75 -35.33
CA ALA A 904 21.03 -15.47 -36.48
C ALA A 904 20.88 -16.73 -37.33
N ARG A 905 19.64 -17.17 -37.60
CA ARG A 905 19.33 -18.33 -38.45
C ARG A 905 18.84 -17.91 -39.83
N LYS A 906 18.61 -18.88 -40.72
CA LYS A 906 18.11 -18.62 -42.07
C LYS A 906 16.65 -18.11 -42.05
N PRO A 907 16.35 -16.91 -42.57
CA PRO A 907 15.00 -16.38 -42.68
C PRO A 907 14.31 -16.87 -43.98
N MET A 908 13.11 -16.36 -44.26
CA MET A 908 12.48 -16.57 -45.57
C MET A 908 13.24 -15.85 -46.69
N SER A 909 13.02 -16.28 -47.93
CA SER A 909 13.50 -15.55 -49.11
C SER A 909 13.00 -14.10 -49.08
N GLY A 910 13.90 -13.15 -49.35
CA GLY A 910 13.62 -11.71 -49.33
C GLY A 910 13.66 -11.03 -47.96
N GLN A 911 13.79 -11.79 -46.85
CA GLN A 911 14.00 -11.23 -45.52
C GLN A 911 15.50 -11.04 -45.19
N GLY A 912 15.80 -10.10 -44.31
CA GLY A 912 17.09 -9.96 -43.63
C GLY A 912 16.92 -10.09 -42.12
N ASN A 913 18.00 -10.46 -41.42
CA ASN A 913 17.99 -10.69 -39.97
C ASN A 913 18.32 -9.41 -39.18
N MET A 914 17.70 -9.24 -38.01
CA MET A 914 17.96 -8.15 -37.07
C MET A 914 18.12 -8.75 -35.67
N VAL A 915 19.30 -8.58 -35.07
CA VAL A 915 19.57 -9.09 -33.71
C VAL A 915 18.76 -8.32 -32.67
N THR A 916 18.57 -7.01 -32.85
CA THR A 916 17.79 -6.17 -31.92
C THR A 916 16.77 -5.24 -32.59
N ALA A 917 15.65 -5.01 -31.91
CA ALA A 917 14.66 -3.98 -32.25
C ALA A 917 14.15 -3.29 -30.98
N GLN A 918 14.94 -2.34 -30.46
CA GLN A 918 14.69 -1.74 -29.14
C GLN A 918 13.63 -0.61 -29.23
N GLY A 919 12.59 -0.69 -28.39
CA GLY A 919 11.35 0.09 -28.47
C GLY A 919 11.23 1.32 -27.55
N ARG A 920 12.33 2.00 -27.18
CA ARG A 920 12.28 3.19 -26.30
C ARG A 920 11.61 4.40 -26.96
N THR A 921 10.61 4.98 -26.27
CA THR A 921 9.71 6.03 -26.79
C THR A 921 9.84 7.40 -26.13
N ASP A 922 10.66 7.52 -25.08
CA ASP A 922 10.97 8.79 -24.42
C ASP A 922 12.43 8.77 -23.91
N PRO A 923 13.20 9.86 -24.08
CA PRO A 923 14.60 9.90 -23.65
C PRO A 923 14.79 9.76 -22.13
N ASN A 924 13.76 10.06 -21.33
CA ASN A 924 13.76 9.92 -19.87
C ASN A 924 13.56 8.48 -19.39
N GLN A 925 13.17 7.53 -20.25
CA GLN A 925 13.13 6.12 -19.86
C GLN A 925 14.56 5.61 -19.63
N ASN A 926 14.79 4.93 -18.49
CA ASN A 926 16.09 4.34 -18.13
C ASN A 926 16.39 3.00 -18.85
N THR A 927 15.63 2.68 -19.89
CA THR A 927 15.59 1.40 -20.61
C THR A 927 16.64 1.33 -21.74
N GLY A 928 16.98 0.11 -22.17
CA GLY A 928 18.05 -0.13 -23.13
C GLY A 928 18.44 -1.60 -23.22
N THR A 929 18.94 -2.01 -24.39
CA THR A 929 19.48 -3.36 -24.61
C THR A 929 21.01 -3.31 -24.62
N SER A 930 21.64 -3.98 -23.67
CA SER A 930 23.10 -4.14 -23.61
C SER A 930 23.49 -5.59 -23.90
N ILE A 931 24.42 -5.78 -24.83
CA ILE A 931 24.97 -7.07 -25.22
C ILE A 931 26.46 -7.04 -24.87
N GLN A 932 26.85 -7.75 -23.80
CA GLN A 932 28.19 -7.68 -23.21
C GLN A 932 28.89 -9.05 -23.24
N SER A 933 30.11 -9.09 -23.81
CA SER A 933 30.93 -10.30 -23.87
C SER A 933 30.24 -11.51 -24.53
N CYS A 934 29.27 -11.25 -25.41
CA CYS A 934 28.49 -12.27 -26.12
C CYS A 934 29.19 -12.71 -27.43
N ASN A 935 28.69 -13.80 -28.02
CA ASN A 935 29.03 -14.21 -29.38
C ASN A 935 27.82 -13.98 -30.31
N ILE A 936 27.93 -13.06 -31.26
CA ILE A 936 26.94 -12.83 -32.33
C ILE A 936 27.41 -13.60 -33.58
N ILE A 937 26.69 -14.67 -33.93
CA ILE A 937 27.12 -15.66 -34.93
C ILE A 937 25.98 -16.10 -35.85
N ALA A 938 26.32 -16.65 -37.01
CA ALA A 938 25.37 -17.34 -37.88
C ALA A 938 25.14 -18.78 -37.39
N SER A 939 23.91 -19.27 -37.55
CA SER A 939 23.57 -20.70 -37.45
C SER A 939 24.08 -21.46 -38.68
N SER A 940 24.24 -22.78 -38.56
CA SER A 940 24.66 -23.67 -39.65
C SER A 940 23.72 -23.67 -40.87
N ASP A 941 22.47 -23.19 -40.74
CA ASP A 941 21.56 -22.99 -41.88
C ASP A 941 21.75 -21.65 -42.62
N LEU A 942 22.32 -20.64 -41.94
CA LEU A 942 22.62 -19.31 -42.49
C LEU A 942 24.05 -19.23 -43.02
N GLU A 943 25.00 -19.86 -42.35
CA GLU A 943 26.44 -19.81 -42.65
C GLU A 943 26.78 -20.08 -44.15
N PRO A 944 26.19 -21.08 -44.84
CA PRO A 944 26.46 -21.31 -46.26
C PRO A 944 25.88 -20.26 -47.23
N VAL A 945 24.96 -19.40 -46.74
CA VAL A 945 24.22 -18.41 -47.56
C VAL A 945 24.34 -16.97 -47.03
N LYS A 946 25.20 -16.73 -46.03
CA LYS A 946 25.37 -15.43 -45.35
C LYS A 946 25.76 -14.29 -46.29
N GLY A 947 26.48 -14.57 -47.38
CA GLY A 947 26.80 -13.59 -48.42
C GLY A 947 25.58 -13.07 -49.20
N SER A 948 24.48 -13.83 -49.20
CA SER A 948 23.23 -13.50 -49.91
C SER A 948 22.10 -13.01 -48.98
N ILE A 949 22.25 -13.17 -47.65
CA ILE A 949 21.23 -12.81 -46.66
C ILE A 949 21.80 -11.80 -45.67
N LYS A 950 21.33 -10.55 -45.78
CA LYS A 950 21.78 -9.45 -44.91
C LYS A 950 21.35 -9.69 -43.45
N SER A 951 22.30 -9.59 -42.54
CA SER A 951 22.06 -9.62 -41.09
C SER A 951 22.64 -8.36 -40.44
N TYR A 952 21.94 -7.80 -39.45
CA TYR A 952 22.33 -6.55 -38.78
C TYR A 952 22.22 -6.68 -37.25
N LEU A 953 23.00 -5.88 -36.53
CA LEU A 953 22.95 -5.74 -35.06
C LEU A 953 21.60 -5.21 -34.57
N GLY A 954 20.88 -4.45 -35.40
CA GLY A 954 19.49 -4.08 -35.15
C GLY A 954 18.95 -2.92 -35.99
N ARG A 955 17.70 -2.54 -35.70
CA ARG A 955 16.96 -1.44 -36.35
C ARG A 955 16.01 -0.72 -35.39
N PRO A 956 15.83 0.61 -35.51
CA PRO A 956 15.19 1.41 -34.47
C PRO A 956 13.66 1.33 -34.55
N TRP A 957 13.05 0.40 -33.81
CA TRP A 957 11.59 0.23 -33.76
C TRP A 957 10.86 1.50 -33.26
N LYS A 958 11.47 2.27 -32.35
CA LYS A 958 10.93 3.52 -31.80
C LYS A 958 11.97 4.64 -31.76
N GLU A 959 11.51 5.88 -31.65
CA GLU A 959 12.28 7.10 -31.87
C GLU A 959 13.58 7.24 -31.05
N TYR A 960 13.58 6.77 -29.80
CA TYR A 960 14.71 6.89 -28.87
C TYR A 960 15.44 5.55 -28.64
N SER A 961 15.32 4.63 -29.60
CA SER A 961 15.91 3.28 -29.57
C SER A 961 17.37 3.30 -29.10
N ARG A 962 17.70 2.46 -28.11
CA ARG A 962 18.99 2.49 -27.43
C ARG A 962 19.56 1.09 -27.23
N THR A 963 20.60 0.76 -27.99
CA THR A 963 21.27 -0.54 -27.98
C THR A 963 22.78 -0.36 -27.96
N VAL A 964 23.49 -1.15 -27.15
CA VAL A 964 24.95 -1.21 -27.16
C VAL A 964 25.44 -2.65 -27.29
N VAL A 965 26.36 -2.88 -28.22
CA VAL A 965 27.08 -4.15 -28.37
C VAL A 965 28.53 -3.90 -27.94
N MET A 966 28.97 -4.57 -26.88
CA MET A 966 30.28 -4.32 -26.28
C MET A 966 31.03 -5.57 -25.87
N GLN A 967 32.37 -5.52 -25.97
CA GLN A 967 33.30 -6.60 -25.59
C GLN A 967 32.98 -7.95 -26.27
N SER A 968 32.18 -7.95 -27.34
CA SER A 968 31.53 -9.13 -27.92
C SER A 968 32.25 -9.59 -29.20
N TYR A 969 32.12 -10.88 -29.53
CA TYR A 969 32.51 -11.40 -30.83
C TYR A 969 31.40 -11.16 -31.85
N ILE A 970 31.74 -10.67 -33.03
CA ILE A 970 30.80 -10.42 -34.14
C ILE A 970 31.30 -11.17 -35.38
N GLY A 971 30.50 -12.14 -35.85
CA GLY A 971 30.76 -12.89 -37.08
C GLY A 971 30.54 -12.06 -38.35
N ASP A 972 31.14 -12.51 -39.45
CA ASP A 972 31.17 -11.88 -40.78
C ASP A 972 29.82 -11.88 -41.52
N HIS A 973 28.84 -12.65 -41.06
CA HIS A 973 27.44 -12.57 -41.52
C HIS A 973 26.76 -11.22 -41.22
N ILE A 974 27.28 -10.42 -40.28
CA ILE A 974 26.79 -9.05 -40.02
C ILE A 974 27.30 -8.11 -41.11
N ASP A 975 26.38 -7.37 -41.74
CA ASP A 975 26.71 -6.44 -42.81
C ASP A 975 27.70 -5.35 -42.34
N ALA A 976 28.52 -4.86 -43.27
CA ALA A 976 29.47 -3.79 -43.03
C ALA A 976 28.81 -2.52 -42.43
N SER A 977 27.56 -2.21 -42.81
CA SER A 977 26.78 -1.10 -42.25
C SER A 977 26.49 -1.25 -40.75
N GLY A 978 26.51 -2.49 -40.24
CA GLY A 978 26.22 -2.89 -38.85
C GLY A 978 24.74 -2.83 -38.49
N TRP A 979 24.04 -1.78 -38.90
CA TRP A 979 22.66 -1.47 -38.50
C TRP A 979 21.80 -1.17 -39.73
N SER A 980 20.48 -1.42 -39.64
CA SER A 980 19.51 -1.06 -40.70
C SER A 980 18.56 0.04 -40.26
N ILE A 981 18.09 0.84 -41.21
CA ILE A 981 16.97 1.77 -40.98
C ILE A 981 15.70 1.00 -40.61
N TRP A 982 14.75 1.68 -39.98
CA TRP A 982 13.37 1.23 -39.87
C TRP A 982 12.58 1.67 -41.12
N THR A 983 12.33 2.98 -41.25
CA THR A 983 11.71 3.61 -42.43
C THR A 983 12.28 5.02 -42.61
N GLY A 984 12.73 5.38 -43.82
CA GLY A 984 13.22 6.74 -44.12
C GLY A 984 14.36 7.19 -43.20
N ASP A 985 14.30 8.42 -42.67
CA ASP A 985 15.22 8.95 -41.66
C ASP A 985 14.69 8.85 -40.21
N PHE A 986 13.64 8.05 -39.98
CA PHE A 986 13.06 7.86 -38.65
C PHE A 986 14.11 7.42 -37.61
N ALA A 987 14.04 8.03 -36.43
CA ALA A 987 14.93 7.79 -35.28
C ALA A 987 16.44 8.06 -35.50
N LEU A 988 16.95 8.27 -36.71
CA LEU A 988 18.40 8.27 -37.01
C LEU A 988 19.20 9.39 -36.30
N LYS A 989 18.50 10.41 -35.78
CA LYS A 989 19.04 11.57 -35.05
C LYS A 989 18.87 11.46 -33.52
N THR A 990 18.04 10.53 -33.05
CA THR A 990 17.53 10.45 -31.66
C THR A 990 17.74 9.08 -30.99
N LEU A 991 17.99 8.04 -31.80
CA LEU A 991 18.49 6.75 -31.35
C LEU A 991 19.91 6.87 -30.78
N TYR A 992 20.34 5.87 -30.04
CA TYR A 992 21.71 5.71 -29.56
C TYR A 992 22.15 4.26 -29.81
N TYR A 993 22.96 4.05 -30.85
CA TYR A 993 23.52 2.74 -31.22
C TYR A 993 25.04 2.74 -31.05
N GLY A 994 25.51 2.01 -30.04
CA GLY A 994 26.91 2.01 -29.62
C GLY A 994 27.64 0.70 -29.89
N GLU A 995 28.89 0.80 -30.33
CA GLU A 995 29.84 -0.33 -30.38
C GLU A 995 31.10 -0.01 -29.57
N TYR A 996 31.50 -0.90 -28.64
CA TYR A 996 32.67 -0.72 -27.78
C TYR A 996 33.52 -1.99 -27.67
N SER A 997 34.80 -1.92 -28.07
CA SER A 997 35.78 -3.01 -27.86
C SER A 997 35.34 -4.40 -28.39
N ASN A 998 34.59 -4.43 -29.50
CA ASN A 998 34.16 -5.69 -30.13
C ASN A 998 35.30 -6.33 -30.93
N ARG A 999 35.22 -7.65 -31.13
CA ARG A 999 36.21 -8.49 -31.84
C ARG A 999 35.54 -9.37 -32.91
N GLY A 1000 36.34 -10.01 -33.75
CA GLY A 1000 35.85 -10.86 -34.83
C GLY A 1000 35.59 -10.10 -36.14
N PRO A 1001 35.38 -10.82 -37.26
CA PRO A 1001 35.43 -10.24 -38.60
C PRO A 1001 34.29 -9.25 -38.91
N GLY A 1002 33.13 -9.36 -38.24
CA GLY A 1002 32.02 -8.41 -38.37
C GLY A 1002 32.16 -7.13 -37.54
N ALA A 1003 33.17 -7.02 -36.67
CA ALA A 1003 33.35 -5.89 -35.74
C ALA A 1003 34.01 -4.65 -36.35
N GLY A 1004 34.41 -4.68 -37.63
CA GLY A 1004 35.09 -3.56 -38.29
C GLY A 1004 34.16 -2.37 -38.54
N THR A 1005 34.35 -1.27 -37.80
CA THR A 1005 33.44 -0.12 -37.82
C THR A 1005 33.62 0.86 -38.99
N ALA A 1006 34.70 0.73 -39.77
CA ALA A 1006 35.08 1.69 -40.83
C ALA A 1006 34.13 1.80 -42.04
N LYS A 1007 33.08 0.97 -42.11
CA LYS A 1007 32.03 0.99 -43.15
C LYS A 1007 30.60 1.09 -42.57
N ARG A 1008 30.49 1.46 -41.30
CA ARG A 1008 29.21 1.58 -40.59
C ARG A 1008 28.40 2.77 -41.09
N VAL A 1009 27.11 2.76 -40.77
CA VAL A 1009 26.17 3.84 -41.07
C VAL A 1009 26.61 5.19 -40.48
N SER A 1010 26.49 6.26 -41.27
CA SER A 1010 26.88 7.63 -40.88
C SER A 1010 25.75 8.40 -40.18
N TRP A 1011 24.96 7.75 -39.34
CA TRP A 1011 23.83 8.38 -38.65
C TRP A 1011 24.29 9.15 -37.41
N PRO A 1012 23.71 10.32 -37.08
CA PRO A 1012 24.08 11.07 -35.87
C PRO A 1012 23.92 10.28 -34.56
N GLY A 1013 22.97 9.34 -34.49
CA GLY A 1013 22.78 8.45 -33.33
C GLY A 1013 23.68 7.21 -33.30
N TYR A 1014 24.54 6.99 -34.32
CA TYR A 1014 25.51 5.89 -34.31
C TYR A 1014 26.84 6.33 -33.70
N HIS A 1015 27.40 5.50 -32.82
CA HIS A 1015 28.58 5.83 -32.04
C HIS A 1015 29.58 4.67 -31.96
N VAL A 1016 30.77 4.87 -32.52
CA VAL A 1016 31.96 4.08 -32.13
C VAL A 1016 32.40 4.61 -30.76
N ILE A 1017 32.09 3.87 -29.70
CA ILE A 1017 32.38 4.30 -28.33
C ILE A 1017 33.87 4.05 -28.05
N THR A 1018 34.58 5.10 -27.66
CA THR A 1018 35.98 5.05 -27.21
C THR A 1018 36.13 5.34 -25.71
N SER A 1019 35.15 6.03 -25.11
CA SER A 1019 35.18 6.38 -23.69
C SER A 1019 34.71 5.23 -22.80
N VAL A 1020 35.57 4.82 -21.86
CA VAL A 1020 35.24 3.86 -20.79
C VAL A 1020 34.05 4.34 -19.96
N VAL A 1021 33.97 5.65 -19.67
CA VAL A 1021 32.87 6.25 -18.88
C VAL A 1021 31.54 6.20 -19.63
N GLU A 1022 31.58 6.23 -20.96
CA GLU A 1022 30.37 6.13 -21.79
C GLU A 1022 29.87 4.68 -21.87
N ALA A 1023 30.78 3.72 -22.07
CA ALA A 1023 30.44 2.29 -22.09
C ALA A 1023 29.94 1.77 -20.73
N ARG A 1024 30.45 2.31 -19.60
CA ARG A 1024 30.02 1.90 -18.24
C ARG A 1024 28.52 2.06 -17.99
N LYS A 1025 27.87 3.04 -18.61
CA LYS A 1025 26.41 3.29 -18.54
C LYS A 1025 25.55 2.09 -18.97
N PHE A 1026 26.12 1.15 -19.72
CA PHE A 1026 25.45 -0.03 -20.26
C PHE A 1026 25.85 -1.33 -19.54
N THR A 1027 26.63 -1.23 -18.45
CA THR A 1027 27.02 -2.38 -17.62
C THR A 1027 25.89 -2.80 -16.67
N VAL A 1028 26.06 -3.96 -16.03
CA VAL A 1028 25.14 -4.48 -15.01
C VAL A 1028 24.97 -3.50 -13.84
N ALA A 1029 26.04 -2.80 -13.43
CA ALA A 1029 26.00 -1.78 -12.39
C ALA A 1029 25.07 -0.61 -12.71
N GLU A 1030 25.21 0.02 -13.88
CA GLU A 1030 24.52 1.28 -14.18
C GLU A 1030 23.13 1.06 -14.81
N LEU A 1031 23.01 0.17 -15.81
CA LEU A 1031 21.76 0.01 -16.56
C LEU A 1031 20.65 -0.68 -15.75
N ILE A 1032 21.00 -1.71 -14.97
CA ILE A 1032 20.03 -2.53 -14.23
C ILE A 1032 20.24 -2.56 -12.70
N GLN A 1033 21.19 -1.78 -12.17
CA GLN A 1033 21.52 -1.69 -10.74
C GLN A 1033 21.80 -3.07 -10.10
N GLY A 1034 22.47 -3.94 -10.88
CA GLY A 1034 22.53 -5.38 -10.61
C GLY A 1034 23.19 -5.78 -9.29
N GLY A 1035 24.17 -5.02 -8.79
CA GLY A 1035 24.80 -5.27 -7.49
C GLY A 1035 23.82 -5.31 -6.31
N ALA A 1036 22.68 -4.61 -6.42
CA ALA A 1036 21.65 -4.61 -5.40
C ALA A 1036 20.79 -5.89 -5.37
N TRP A 1037 20.75 -6.71 -6.43
CA TRP A 1037 19.81 -7.85 -6.52
C TRP A 1037 20.37 -9.15 -7.14
N LEU A 1038 21.38 -9.10 -8.01
CA LEU A 1038 22.01 -10.29 -8.61
C LEU A 1038 22.94 -11.02 -7.62
N LYS A 1039 23.66 -10.27 -6.77
CA LYS A 1039 24.50 -10.84 -5.69
C LYS A 1039 23.70 -11.72 -4.71
N SER A 1040 22.40 -11.46 -4.59
CA SER A 1040 21.45 -12.27 -3.83
C SER A 1040 20.97 -13.50 -4.60
N SER A 1041 20.66 -13.40 -5.91
CA SER A 1041 20.14 -14.53 -6.67
C SER A 1041 21.16 -15.66 -6.84
N GLY A 1042 22.46 -15.34 -6.89
CA GLY A 1042 23.55 -16.34 -7.04
C GLY A 1042 23.92 -16.65 -8.49
N VAL A 1043 23.38 -15.90 -9.45
CA VAL A 1043 23.83 -15.99 -10.84
C VAL A 1043 25.25 -15.41 -10.94
N THR A 1044 26.10 -16.01 -11.77
CA THR A 1044 27.41 -15.42 -12.09
C THR A 1044 27.19 -14.16 -12.92
N TYR A 1045 27.77 -13.03 -12.53
CA TYR A 1045 27.71 -11.79 -13.30
C TYR A 1045 29.00 -10.99 -13.18
N THR A 1046 29.42 -10.34 -14.27
CA THR A 1046 30.40 -9.26 -14.24
C THR A 1046 29.66 -7.95 -14.03
N GLU A 1047 30.02 -7.18 -13.01
CA GLU A 1047 29.28 -5.96 -12.63
C GLU A 1047 29.57 -4.75 -13.55
N GLY A 1048 30.83 -4.60 -13.96
CA GLY A 1048 31.31 -3.50 -14.81
C GLY A 1048 31.71 -3.94 -16.22
N LEU A 1049 32.71 -3.25 -16.79
CA LEU A 1049 33.43 -3.62 -18.00
C LEU A 1049 34.62 -4.53 -17.66
#